data_AF-A0A3B3Q5B3-F1
#
_entry.id   AF-A0A3B3Q5B3-F1
#
_cell.length_a   1.000
_cell.length_b   1.000
_cell.length_c   1.000
_cell.angle_alpha   90.00
_cell.angle_beta   90.00
_cell.angle_gamma   90.00
#
_symmetry.space_group_name_H-M   'P 1'
#
loop_
_entity.id
_entity.type
_entity.pdbx_description
1 polymer ?
#
loop_
_entity_poly.entity_id
_entity_poly.type
_entity_poly.pdbx_seq_one_letter_code
_entity_poly.pdbx_strand_id
1 'polypeptide(L)'
;MHALPVLGRTRGMAVAASWPCRTSSTCLVWLLGLALRLVLTSGQRADSGGAKHPIVTTNYGKLRGIRKELHSEVLGPVEQYLGVPYATPPTGGRRFQPPEAPGSWQDIRNATHFAPVCPQNIQGVLPEIMLPIWFTDNLDVVAGLIQNQSEDCLYLNIYVPTEDGPLTKKQDESSMNRPRDEDIRDRRKKPVMLFIHGGSYMEGTGNMFDASVLAAFGNVILVTMNYRLGVLGFLSTGDQSAKGNYGLLDQIQALRWLNENIKHFGGDPERITIFGSGAGASSVNLLVLSHHSEGLFQRAIAQSGSAISSWSVNYQPLKYARILAHKVGCGGLSLDTTDMVECLRKKSVRELVDQDIQPARYHIAFGPVVDGDVVPDDPEILMQQGEFLNYDILIGVNQGEGLKFVDDTEGEDGISAATFDYTISNFVDNLYGYPVGKRAHALCCIGKDILRETIKFMYTDWADRDNGEMRRKTLLALFTDHQWVAPAVATAKLYADFQSPVYFYTFYHHCQTESRPEWADAAHGDEIPYVFGIPMVGATDLFPCNFSKNDVMLSAVVMTYWTNFAKTGDPNLPVPQDTKFIHTKPNRFEEVVWTKFNSKDKQYLHIGLKPRVRDNYRANKVAFWLELVPHLHSLHEELFGSTSTTTHQSPLEFPRTTPTVPMDPELEGSERPSFTLFPGDTRDYSTELSVTVAVGASLLFLNVLAFAALYYKRDRRHELLSRRAGGVGGVGGRRPSPQRGPANDLAHGREEELMSTLQMKQQQQVEIDAQLGREPLRPAGPPDYTRALRRAPDDVPLMAPNTITMTPSTITMTPSTIAVMQPLHAFSTFPGPVGHNNALPHPHSTTRV
;
A
#
# COMPACT_ATOMS: atom_id res chain seq x y z
N MET A 1 26.66 19.31 74.89
CA MET A 1 27.00 20.18 76.05
C MET A 1 25.70 20.67 76.69
N HIS A 2 25.70 20.89 78.01
CA HIS A 2 24.73 21.59 78.92
C HIS A 2 23.26 21.84 78.50
N ALA A 3 22.27 21.90 79.41
CA ALA A 3 22.07 21.39 80.78
C ALA A 3 20.61 21.70 81.23
N LEU A 4 20.12 20.98 82.25
CA LEU A 4 18.88 21.22 83.03
C LEU A 4 18.95 22.59 83.79
N PRO A 5 17.83 23.22 84.28
CA PRO A 5 16.73 22.65 85.09
C PRO A 5 15.29 23.14 84.70
N VAL A 6 14.12 22.65 85.19
CA VAL A 6 13.61 21.98 86.42
C VAL A 6 13.31 22.91 87.63
N LEU A 7 12.02 23.16 87.96
CA LEU A 7 11.38 22.95 89.30
C LEU A 7 10.00 23.63 89.50
N GLY A 8 9.17 23.05 90.38
CA GLY A 8 8.06 23.70 91.13
C GLY A 8 6.63 23.42 90.62
N ARG A 9 5.66 22.76 91.32
CA ARG A 9 5.09 22.84 92.70
C ARG A 9 4.13 24.02 92.95
N THR A 10 2.94 23.91 93.60
CA THR A 10 1.94 22.81 93.91
C THR A 10 0.73 23.42 94.68
N ARG A 11 -0.44 22.71 94.73
CA ARG A 11 -1.69 23.04 95.50
C ARG A 11 -2.51 24.21 94.89
N GLY A 12 -3.84 24.37 95.05
CA GLY A 12 -4.90 23.74 95.87
C GLY A 12 -5.75 24.85 96.54
N MET A 13 -7.07 24.81 96.80
CA MET A 13 -8.14 23.77 96.85
C MET A 13 -9.55 24.41 96.59
N ALA A 14 -10.65 23.70 96.93
CA ALA A 14 -12.08 24.09 97.01
C ALA A 14 -12.87 24.16 95.66
N VAL A 15 -13.96 23.43 95.34
CA VAL A 15 -15.11 22.76 96.03
C VAL A 15 -16.44 23.57 96.00
N ALA A 16 -17.53 22.88 95.62
CA ALA A 16 -18.98 23.21 95.79
C ALA A 16 -19.73 24.15 94.80
N ALA A 17 -20.11 23.59 93.65
CA ALA A 17 -21.50 23.25 93.23
C ALA A 17 -22.68 24.28 93.10
N SER A 18 -23.49 24.03 92.04
CA SER A 18 -24.89 24.45 91.77
C SER A 18 -25.14 25.93 91.37
N TRP A 19 -26.06 26.31 90.46
CA TRP A 19 -27.00 25.65 89.50
C TRP A 19 -27.58 26.76 88.57
N PRO A 20 -28.42 26.52 87.52
CA PRO A 20 -28.60 25.35 86.66
C PRO A 20 -28.74 25.70 85.13
N CYS A 21 -29.11 24.69 84.31
CA CYS A 21 -29.81 24.76 83.01
C CYS A 21 -29.11 25.21 81.69
N ARG A 22 -29.04 24.23 80.76
CA ARG A 22 -29.44 24.29 79.33
C ARG A 22 -29.04 25.56 78.54
N THR A 23 -28.16 25.48 77.54
CA THR A 23 -28.33 24.64 76.33
C THR A 23 -27.02 24.15 75.69
N SER A 24 -27.16 23.27 74.69
CA SER A 24 -26.19 22.91 73.63
C SER A 24 -25.62 21.49 73.60
N SER A 25 -26.48 20.49 73.82
CA SER A 25 -26.27 19.14 73.25
C SER A 25 -26.23 19.19 71.70
N THR A 26 -26.88 20.20 71.10
CA THR A 26 -26.85 20.48 69.66
C THR A 26 -25.44 20.80 69.13
N CYS A 27 -24.60 21.61 69.80
CA CYS A 27 -23.23 21.84 69.32
C CYS A 27 -22.39 20.56 69.30
N LEU A 28 -22.52 19.68 70.30
CA LEU A 28 -21.77 18.42 70.31
C LEU A 28 -22.22 17.47 69.18
N VAL A 29 -23.53 17.36 68.92
CA VAL A 29 -24.05 16.59 67.78
C VAL A 29 -23.64 17.22 66.45
N TRP A 30 -23.63 18.56 66.33
CA TRP A 30 -23.13 19.25 65.13
C TRP A 30 -21.63 19.07 64.93
N LEU A 31 -20.80 19.11 65.97
CA LEU A 31 -19.34 18.92 65.87
C LEU A 31 -18.99 17.47 65.56
N LEU A 32 -19.69 16.49 66.15
CA LEU A 32 -19.58 15.08 65.76
C LEU A 32 -20.08 14.86 64.32
N GLY A 33 -21.17 15.51 63.91
CA GLY A 33 -21.67 15.49 62.54
C GLY A 33 -20.70 16.13 61.54
N LEU A 34 -20.01 17.20 61.92
CA LEU A 34 -19.00 17.88 61.10
C LEU A 34 -17.72 17.04 60.99
N ALA A 35 -17.27 16.44 62.10
CA ALA A 35 -16.14 15.51 62.13
C ALA A 35 -16.42 14.24 61.32
N LEU A 36 -17.61 13.65 61.46
CA LEU A 36 -18.03 12.49 60.68
C LEU A 36 -18.16 12.84 59.19
N ARG A 37 -18.71 14.02 58.84
CA ARG A 37 -18.69 14.53 57.46
C ARG A 37 -17.27 14.74 56.94
N LEU A 38 -16.36 15.31 57.73
CA LEU A 38 -14.95 15.51 57.35
C LEU A 38 -14.25 14.17 57.08
N VAL A 39 -14.44 13.17 57.95
CA VAL A 39 -13.94 11.80 57.75
C VAL A 39 -14.56 11.15 56.51
N LEU A 40 -15.87 11.30 56.28
CA LEU A 40 -16.54 10.79 55.08
C LEU A 40 -16.04 11.48 53.79
N THR A 41 -15.81 12.80 53.80
CA THR A 41 -15.20 13.51 52.66
C THR A 41 -13.73 13.16 52.46
N SER A 42 -13.01 12.83 53.54
CA SER A 42 -11.65 12.29 53.42
C SER A 42 -11.63 10.86 52.87
N GLY A 43 -12.68 10.08 53.13
CA GLY A 43 -12.90 8.76 52.53
C GLY A 43 -13.26 8.79 51.04
N GLN A 44 -13.74 9.92 50.53
CA GLN A 44 -14.05 10.12 49.10
C GLN A 44 -12.89 10.70 48.28
N ARG A 45 -11.68 10.83 48.84
CA ARG A 45 -10.48 11.25 48.09
C ARG A 45 -9.69 10.09 47.47
N ALA A 46 -10.32 8.92 47.37
CA ALA A 46 -9.71 7.66 46.95
C ALA A 46 -10.15 7.21 45.54
N ASP A 47 -10.21 8.11 44.55
CA ASP A 47 -10.14 7.69 43.12
C ASP A 47 -9.55 8.72 42.13
N SER A 48 -8.52 9.46 42.53
CA SER A 48 -7.66 10.14 41.54
C SER A 48 -6.62 9.20 40.91
N GLY A 49 -6.63 7.92 41.29
CA GLY A 49 -5.70 6.89 40.82
C GLY A 49 -6.24 6.10 39.62
N GLY A 50 -7.51 5.68 39.67
CA GLY A 50 -8.12 4.89 38.59
C GLY A 50 -8.16 5.62 37.25
N ALA A 51 -8.39 6.94 37.28
CA ALA A 51 -8.44 7.78 36.08
C ALA A 51 -7.12 7.82 35.26
N LYS A 52 -5.96 7.58 35.88
CA LYS A 52 -4.66 7.54 35.16
C LYS A 52 -4.22 6.11 34.79
N HIS A 53 -4.61 5.13 35.60
CA HIS A 53 -4.22 3.73 35.44
C HIS A 53 -5.47 2.84 35.37
N PRO A 54 -6.17 2.85 34.21
CA PRO A 54 -7.39 2.07 34.04
C PRO A 54 -7.11 0.57 34.13
N ILE A 55 -8.09 -0.19 34.60
CA ILE A 55 -7.96 -1.63 34.85
C ILE A 55 -9.08 -2.39 34.12
N VAL A 56 -8.67 -3.29 33.22
CA VAL A 56 -9.55 -4.20 32.49
C VAL A 56 -9.35 -5.63 33.00
N THR A 57 -10.43 -6.41 33.04
CA THR A 57 -10.37 -7.85 33.34
C THR A 57 -10.59 -8.62 32.05
N THR A 58 -9.62 -9.42 31.63
CA THR A 58 -9.71 -10.34 30.48
C THR A 58 -10.11 -11.74 30.94
N ASN A 59 -10.27 -12.67 30.02
CA ASN A 59 -10.49 -14.09 30.33
C ASN A 59 -9.29 -14.71 31.10
N TYR A 60 -8.10 -14.12 30.96
CA TYR A 60 -6.85 -14.62 31.53
C TYR A 60 -6.44 -13.94 32.84
N GLY A 61 -6.92 -12.72 33.13
CA GLY A 61 -6.59 -12.03 34.37
C GLY A 61 -6.82 -10.51 34.29
N LYS A 62 -6.31 -9.77 35.27
CA LYS A 62 -6.43 -8.30 35.31
C LYS A 62 -5.22 -7.63 34.66
N LEU A 63 -5.49 -6.59 33.86
CA LEU A 63 -4.49 -5.73 33.21
C LEU A 63 -4.65 -4.29 33.70
N ARG A 64 -3.55 -3.63 34.03
CA ARG A 64 -3.49 -2.17 34.31
C ARG A 64 -2.83 -1.45 33.15
N GLY A 65 -3.58 -0.59 32.46
CA GLY A 65 -3.08 0.28 31.40
C GLY A 65 -2.61 1.64 31.91
N ILE A 66 -2.47 2.59 30.98
CA ILE A 66 -2.15 3.99 31.24
C ILE A 66 -2.99 4.90 30.33
N ARG A 67 -3.58 5.95 30.88
CA ARG A 67 -4.24 7.01 30.09
C ARG A 67 -3.19 7.98 29.55
N LYS A 68 -3.10 8.09 28.22
CA LYS A 68 -2.24 9.03 27.49
C LYS A 68 -3.10 10.17 26.94
N GLU A 69 -2.81 11.39 27.40
CA GLU A 69 -3.32 12.62 26.78
C GLU A 69 -2.52 12.89 25.49
N LEU A 70 -3.17 13.42 24.46
CA LEU A 70 -2.53 13.74 23.17
C LEU A 70 -2.19 15.23 23.09
N HIS A 71 -1.14 15.57 22.33
CA HIS A 71 -0.69 16.96 22.11
C HIS A 71 -1.56 17.69 21.07
N SER A 72 -2.88 17.68 21.27
CA SER A 72 -3.87 18.31 20.39
C SER A 72 -5.10 18.74 21.19
N GLU A 73 -5.61 19.96 20.94
CA GLU A 73 -6.82 20.48 21.56
C GLU A 73 -8.12 19.81 21.04
N VAL A 74 -8.02 19.01 19.97
CA VAL A 74 -9.18 18.44 19.25
C VAL A 74 -9.32 16.93 19.46
N LEU A 75 -8.21 16.22 19.70
CA LEU A 75 -8.19 14.77 19.92
C LEU A 75 -8.40 14.45 21.40
N GLY A 76 -9.26 13.47 21.70
CA GLY A 76 -9.43 12.97 23.06
C GLY A 76 -8.28 12.05 23.51
N PRO A 77 -8.10 11.85 24.82
CA PRO A 77 -7.13 10.90 25.35
C PRO A 77 -7.44 9.44 24.97
N VAL A 78 -6.40 8.61 25.08
CA VAL A 78 -6.42 7.18 24.75
C VAL A 78 -5.94 6.38 25.95
N GLU A 79 -6.63 5.29 26.28
CA GLU A 79 -6.10 4.28 27.20
C GLU A 79 -5.19 3.31 26.43
N GLN A 80 -3.95 3.19 26.88
CA GLN A 80 -2.95 2.30 26.31
C GLN A 80 -2.77 1.08 27.22
N TYR A 81 -2.82 -0.11 26.62
CA TYR A 81 -2.49 -1.39 27.26
C TYR A 81 -1.38 -2.02 26.44
N LEU A 82 -0.13 -1.74 26.81
CA LEU A 82 1.08 -2.13 26.09
C LEU A 82 1.67 -3.43 26.67
N GLY A 83 2.22 -4.31 25.83
CA GLY A 83 2.85 -5.56 26.30
C GLY A 83 1.86 -6.58 26.88
N VAL A 84 0.66 -6.71 26.28
CA VAL A 84 -0.34 -7.70 26.68
C VAL A 84 -0.03 -9.06 26.04
N PRO A 85 0.20 -10.13 26.83
CA PRO A 85 0.48 -11.46 26.27
C PRO A 85 -0.78 -12.06 25.64
N TYR A 86 -0.69 -12.45 24.38
CA TYR A 86 -1.78 -13.13 23.65
C TYR A 86 -1.52 -14.63 23.42
N ALA A 87 -0.30 -15.09 23.74
CA ALA A 87 0.14 -16.48 23.67
C ALA A 87 1.18 -16.78 24.79
N THR A 88 1.46 -18.06 25.00
CA THR A 88 2.52 -18.54 25.90
C THR A 88 3.90 -18.44 25.20
N PRO A 89 5.01 -18.10 25.91
CA PRO A 89 6.30 -17.87 25.28
C PRO A 89 6.81 -19.06 24.45
N PRO A 90 7.18 -18.87 23.16
CA PRO A 90 7.51 -19.93 22.21
C PRO A 90 8.93 -20.50 22.38
N THR A 91 9.43 -20.53 23.63
CA THR A 91 10.80 -20.88 23.98
C THR A 91 11.04 -22.39 24.11
N GLY A 92 12.28 -22.81 23.88
CA GLY A 92 12.73 -24.19 24.12
C GLY A 92 11.95 -25.22 23.29
N GLY A 93 11.20 -26.10 23.94
CA GLY A 93 10.38 -27.12 23.28
C GLY A 93 9.28 -26.55 22.36
N ARG A 94 8.86 -25.29 22.56
CA ARG A 94 7.90 -24.59 21.70
C ARG A 94 8.55 -23.79 20.56
N ARG A 95 9.88 -23.78 20.44
CA ARG A 95 10.54 -23.22 19.26
C ARG A 95 10.22 -24.10 18.06
N PHE A 96 9.86 -23.49 16.94
CA PHE A 96 9.36 -24.19 15.75
C PHE A 96 8.14 -25.09 16.07
N GLN A 97 7.18 -24.51 16.80
CA GLN A 97 5.84 -25.08 17.06
C GLN A 97 4.77 -23.99 16.98
N PRO A 98 3.48 -24.34 16.74
CA PRO A 98 2.35 -23.43 16.89
C PRO A 98 2.33 -22.74 18.26
N PRO A 99 1.81 -21.51 18.36
CA PRO A 99 1.63 -20.83 19.64
C PRO A 99 0.52 -21.47 20.48
N GLU A 100 0.72 -21.51 21.79
CA GLU A 100 -0.29 -21.91 22.77
C GLU A 100 -0.97 -20.66 23.36
N ALA A 101 -2.23 -20.77 23.81
CA ALA A 101 -2.89 -19.71 24.56
C ALA A 101 -2.10 -19.32 25.83
N PRO A 102 -2.20 -18.07 26.32
CA PRO A 102 -1.43 -17.60 27.46
C PRO A 102 -1.96 -18.19 28.77
N GLY A 103 -1.06 -18.52 29.70
CA GLY A 103 -1.45 -18.94 31.05
C GLY A 103 -2.10 -17.81 31.84
N SER A 104 -3.22 -18.09 32.53
CA SER A 104 -3.95 -17.12 33.35
C SER A 104 -3.18 -16.66 34.60
N TRP A 105 -3.44 -15.43 35.06
CA TRP A 105 -2.79 -14.81 36.23
C TRP A 105 -3.81 -14.21 37.21
N GLN A 106 -3.54 -14.33 38.52
CA GLN A 106 -4.48 -13.90 39.58
C GLN A 106 -4.37 -12.41 39.92
N ASP A 107 -3.16 -11.87 39.90
CA ASP A 107 -2.85 -10.47 40.25
C ASP A 107 -3.21 -9.48 39.11
N ILE A 108 -2.92 -8.19 39.34
CA ILE A 108 -3.05 -7.15 38.31
C ILE A 108 -1.71 -7.02 37.58
N ARG A 109 -1.61 -7.59 36.37
CA ARG A 109 -0.44 -7.43 35.49
C ARG A 109 -0.39 -6.00 34.95
N ASN A 110 0.76 -5.35 35.04
CA ASN A 110 0.96 -4.04 34.40
C ASN A 110 1.13 -4.21 32.89
N ALA A 111 0.43 -3.36 32.13
CA ALA A 111 0.48 -3.25 30.68
C ALA A 111 0.72 -1.78 30.29
N THR A 112 1.78 -1.17 30.84
CA THR A 112 2.08 0.27 30.75
C THR A 112 3.33 0.59 29.94
N HIS A 113 4.04 -0.43 29.45
CA HIS A 113 5.27 -0.32 28.66
C HIS A 113 5.27 -1.44 27.62
N PHE A 114 5.94 -1.22 26.49
CA PHE A 114 6.13 -2.28 25.50
C PHE A 114 6.90 -3.46 26.08
N ALA A 115 6.49 -4.67 25.70
CA ALA A 115 7.26 -5.89 25.94
C ALA A 115 8.43 -5.99 24.93
N PRO A 116 9.42 -6.88 25.16
CA PRO A 116 10.50 -7.11 24.21
C PRO A 116 9.99 -7.47 22.80
N VAL A 117 10.74 -7.02 21.79
CA VAL A 117 10.46 -7.36 20.39
C VAL A 117 10.96 -8.75 20.04
N CYS A 118 10.45 -9.34 18.96
CA CYS A 118 10.94 -10.63 18.49
C CYS A 118 12.37 -10.52 17.94
N PRO A 119 13.20 -11.59 18.05
CA PRO A 119 14.62 -11.49 17.74
C PRO A 119 14.89 -11.31 16.25
N GLN A 120 15.70 -10.31 15.90
CA GLN A 120 15.93 -9.84 14.54
C GLN A 120 17.27 -9.09 14.46
N ASN A 121 17.92 -9.08 13.29
CA ASN A 121 19.22 -8.42 13.10
C ASN A 121 19.20 -7.49 11.88
N ILE A 122 19.27 -6.18 12.14
CA ILE A 122 19.31 -5.11 11.12
C ILE A 122 20.73 -4.59 10.83
N GLN A 123 21.76 -5.20 11.42
CA GLN A 123 23.17 -4.85 11.21
C GLN A 123 23.83 -5.71 10.11
N GLY A 124 23.09 -6.66 9.55
CA GLY A 124 23.47 -7.44 8.37
C GLY A 124 23.06 -6.77 7.05
N VAL A 125 23.16 -7.53 5.95
CA VAL A 125 22.69 -7.08 4.63
C VAL A 125 21.16 -7.14 4.61
N LEU A 126 20.51 -5.99 4.71
CA LEU A 126 19.06 -5.84 4.61
C LEU A 126 18.58 -5.89 3.14
N PRO A 127 17.38 -6.43 2.87
CA PRO A 127 16.76 -6.38 1.54
C PRO A 127 16.07 -5.01 1.35
N GLU A 128 16.83 -3.92 1.26
CA GLU A 128 16.29 -2.54 1.21
C GLU A 128 15.19 -2.33 0.15
N ILE A 129 15.29 -3.04 -0.96
CA ILE A 129 14.31 -3.06 -2.07
C ILE A 129 12.90 -3.55 -1.64
N MET A 130 12.79 -4.27 -0.52
CA MET A 130 11.54 -4.76 0.07
C MET A 130 11.11 -3.98 1.33
N LEU A 131 11.94 -3.04 1.81
CA LEU A 131 11.72 -2.32 3.07
C LEU A 131 11.11 -0.93 2.84
N PRO A 132 10.30 -0.42 3.78
CA PRO A 132 9.81 0.96 3.71
C PRO A 132 10.96 1.97 3.74
N ILE A 133 10.86 3.05 2.96
CA ILE A 133 11.92 4.08 2.90
C ILE A 133 12.17 4.71 4.28
N TRP A 134 11.12 4.98 5.05
CA TRP A 134 11.27 5.50 6.41
C TRP A 134 11.98 4.54 7.38
N PHE A 135 12.04 3.24 7.08
CA PHE A 135 12.75 2.25 7.89
C PHE A 135 14.25 2.21 7.55
N THR A 136 14.58 2.25 6.25
CA THR A 136 15.97 2.21 5.77
C THR A 136 16.70 3.56 5.93
N ASP A 137 16.01 4.69 5.74
CA ASP A 137 16.58 6.02 5.96
C ASP A 137 16.85 6.33 7.45
N ASN A 138 16.20 5.64 8.40
CA ASN A 138 16.25 5.96 9.84
C ASN A 138 16.72 4.77 10.71
N LEU A 139 17.64 3.94 10.20
CA LEU A 139 18.08 2.70 10.85
C LEU A 139 18.60 2.87 12.28
N ASP A 140 19.23 4.00 12.64
CA ASP A 140 19.68 4.27 14.02
C ASP A 140 18.50 4.38 15.01
N VAL A 141 17.38 4.99 14.60
CA VAL A 141 16.17 5.12 15.42
C VAL A 141 15.45 3.78 15.50
N VAL A 142 15.37 3.07 14.38
CA VAL A 142 14.87 1.68 14.32
C VAL A 142 15.66 0.79 15.29
N ALA A 143 17.00 0.87 15.29
CA ALA A 143 17.88 0.12 16.18
C ALA A 143 17.60 0.39 17.67
N GLY A 144 17.34 1.65 18.03
CA GLY A 144 16.90 2.02 19.39
C GLY A 144 15.58 1.38 19.78
N LEU A 145 14.58 1.37 18.88
CA LEU A 145 13.27 0.78 19.11
C LEU A 145 13.30 -0.76 19.23
N ILE A 146 14.23 -1.43 18.57
CA ILE A 146 14.38 -2.91 18.60
C ILE A 146 15.50 -3.41 19.54
N GLN A 147 16.10 -2.55 20.37
CA GLN A 147 17.23 -2.93 21.23
C GLN A 147 16.88 -4.03 22.25
N ASN A 148 15.64 -4.02 22.77
CA ASN A 148 15.17 -4.96 23.77
C ASN A 148 14.49 -6.17 23.11
N GLN A 149 15.27 -7.21 22.78
CA GLN A 149 14.80 -8.42 22.10
C GLN A 149 14.67 -9.62 23.03
N SER A 150 13.67 -10.48 22.78
CA SER A 150 13.50 -11.77 23.47
C SER A 150 12.79 -12.78 22.57
N GLU A 151 13.01 -14.07 22.79
CA GLU A 151 12.16 -15.13 22.20
C GLU A 151 10.77 -15.18 22.87
N ASP A 152 10.66 -14.67 24.10
CA ASP A 152 9.39 -14.28 24.72
C ASP A 152 8.97 -12.90 24.18
N CYS A 153 8.29 -12.90 23.03
CA CYS A 153 7.88 -11.69 22.31
C CYS A 153 6.41 -11.66 21.83
N LEU A 154 5.59 -12.66 22.17
CA LEU A 154 4.21 -12.80 21.68
C LEU A 154 3.22 -11.89 22.44
N TYR A 155 3.38 -10.59 22.18
CA TYR A 155 2.66 -9.50 22.81
C TYR A 155 1.94 -8.61 21.80
N LEU A 156 0.81 -8.05 22.24
CA LEU A 156 0.08 -7.01 21.52
C LEU A 156 -0.13 -5.78 22.39
N ASN A 157 -0.40 -4.64 21.74
CA ASN A 157 -0.63 -3.35 22.36
C ASN A 157 -2.01 -2.85 21.91
N ILE A 158 -2.86 -2.43 22.86
CA ILE A 158 -4.24 -1.99 22.60
C ILE A 158 -4.37 -0.50 22.91
N TYR A 159 -4.99 0.24 22.01
CA TYR A 159 -5.22 1.69 22.06
C TYR A 159 -6.72 1.96 22.03
N VAL A 160 -7.31 2.33 23.16
CA VAL A 160 -8.76 2.52 23.34
C VAL A 160 -9.10 4.02 23.43
N PRO A 161 -9.88 4.60 22.52
CA PRO A 161 -10.21 6.02 22.55
C PRO A 161 -11.29 6.34 23.58
N THR A 162 -11.09 7.39 24.36
CA THR A 162 -12.04 7.83 25.40
C THR A 162 -13.21 8.65 24.83
N GLU A 163 -14.31 8.72 25.58
CA GLU A 163 -15.51 9.51 25.24
C GLU A 163 -15.40 11.00 25.66
N ASP A 164 -14.25 11.40 26.21
CA ASP A 164 -14.01 12.75 26.75
C ASP A 164 -13.73 13.81 25.67
N GLY A 165 -13.37 13.37 24.45
CA GLY A 165 -12.87 14.21 23.36
C GLY A 165 -13.94 15.07 22.67
N PRO A 166 -13.59 16.26 22.14
CA PRO A 166 -14.50 17.12 21.36
C PRO A 166 -15.14 16.42 20.15
N LEU A 167 -14.42 15.46 19.53
CA LEU A 167 -14.90 14.66 18.39
C LEU A 167 -15.77 13.46 18.80
N THR A 168 -15.69 12.99 20.05
CA THR A 168 -16.43 11.80 20.53
C THR A 168 -17.66 12.13 21.36
N LYS A 169 -17.81 13.38 21.84
CA LYS A 169 -19.04 13.88 22.45
C LYS A 169 -20.16 14.02 21.42
N LYS A 170 -21.22 13.22 21.59
CA LYS A 170 -22.44 13.25 20.76
C LYS A 170 -23.12 14.62 20.84
N GLN A 171 -23.61 15.14 19.71
CA GLN A 171 -24.51 16.31 19.65
C GLN A 171 -25.94 15.93 20.07
N ASP A 172 -26.12 15.43 21.30
CA ASP A 172 -27.41 14.93 21.83
C ASP A 172 -28.16 15.96 22.72
N GLU A 173 -27.86 17.26 22.62
CA GLU A 173 -28.55 18.31 23.40
C GLU A 173 -29.81 18.91 22.73
N SER A 174 -30.18 18.47 21.52
CA SER A 174 -31.31 19.04 20.75
C SER A 174 -32.53 18.12 20.59
N SER A 175 -32.54 16.92 21.17
CA SER A 175 -33.58 15.89 20.96
C SER A 175 -34.45 15.59 22.20
N MET A 176 -34.68 16.58 23.08
CA MET A 176 -35.69 16.49 24.15
C MET A 176 -37.12 16.38 23.58
N ASN A 177 -37.56 15.16 23.24
CA ASN A 177 -38.88 14.58 23.56
C ASN A 177 -39.09 13.23 22.85
N ARG A 178 -38.58 12.15 23.45
CA ARG A 178 -39.15 10.80 23.33
C ARG A 178 -39.28 10.19 24.73
N PRO A 179 -40.29 9.34 25.00
CA PRO A 179 -40.43 8.67 26.29
C PRO A 179 -39.20 7.83 26.63
N ARG A 180 -38.93 7.65 27.92
CA ARG A 180 -37.97 6.66 28.42
C ARG A 180 -38.64 5.30 28.47
N ASP A 181 -38.73 4.63 27.33
CA ASP A 181 -38.83 3.17 27.33
C ASP A 181 -37.49 2.59 27.79
N GLU A 182 -37.52 1.50 28.55
CA GLU A 182 -36.35 0.95 29.25
C GLU A 182 -35.48 0.08 28.32
N ASP A 183 -34.70 0.71 27.43
CA ASP A 183 -33.69 0.00 26.64
C ASP A 183 -32.27 0.10 27.26
N ILE A 184 -31.56 -1.02 27.31
CA ILE A 184 -30.47 -1.25 28.26
C ILE A 184 -29.10 -1.03 27.61
N ARG A 185 -28.56 0.19 27.81
CA ARG A 185 -27.15 0.55 27.59
C ARG A 185 -26.66 0.36 26.15
N ASP A 186 -27.11 1.21 25.21
CA ASP A 186 -26.48 1.37 23.88
C ASP A 186 -25.10 2.07 23.94
N ARG A 187 -24.18 1.52 24.75
CA ARG A 187 -22.73 1.72 24.61
C ARG A 187 -22.29 0.92 23.40
N ARG A 188 -22.47 1.46 22.20
CA ARG A 188 -22.05 0.82 20.94
C ARG A 188 -20.59 0.43 21.04
N LYS A 189 -20.32 -0.87 21.01
CA LYS A 189 -18.97 -1.42 20.93
C LYS A 189 -18.24 -0.74 19.75
N LYS A 190 -16.96 -0.42 19.93
CA LYS A 190 -16.16 0.23 18.89
C LYS A 190 -15.65 -0.81 17.89
N PRO A 191 -15.59 -0.52 16.57
CA PRO A 191 -14.84 -1.36 15.63
C PRO A 191 -13.39 -1.49 16.07
N VAL A 192 -12.76 -2.60 15.68
CA VAL A 192 -11.39 -2.96 16.06
C VAL A 192 -10.54 -3.02 14.79
N MET A 193 -9.36 -2.41 14.81
CA MET A 193 -8.40 -2.47 13.71
C MET A 193 -7.09 -3.09 14.23
N LEU A 194 -6.73 -4.28 13.73
CA LEU A 194 -5.47 -4.97 14.06
C LEU A 194 -4.42 -4.68 12.98
N PHE A 195 -3.35 -4.00 13.36
CA PHE A 195 -2.19 -3.77 12.50
C PHE A 195 -1.18 -4.91 12.57
N ILE A 196 -0.83 -5.45 11.40
CA ILE A 196 0.24 -6.41 11.16
C ILE A 196 1.35 -5.67 10.42
N HIS A 197 2.52 -5.54 11.05
CA HIS A 197 3.65 -4.80 10.48
C HIS A 197 4.32 -5.54 9.31
N GLY A 198 5.02 -4.80 8.46
CA GLY A 198 5.95 -5.35 7.47
C GLY A 198 7.37 -5.51 8.03
N GLY A 199 8.35 -5.66 7.13
CA GLY A 199 9.76 -5.89 7.46
C GLY A 199 10.27 -7.24 6.94
N SER A 200 10.08 -7.52 5.65
CA SER A 200 10.58 -8.74 4.95
C SER A 200 10.23 -10.11 5.57
N TYR A 201 9.30 -10.14 6.53
CA TYR A 201 9.11 -11.20 7.53
C TYR A 201 10.31 -11.47 8.48
N MET A 202 11.42 -10.73 8.34
CA MET A 202 12.68 -10.91 9.05
C MET A 202 12.89 -9.88 10.19
N GLU A 203 12.33 -8.68 10.06
CA GLU A 203 12.48 -7.56 11.00
C GLU A 203 11.15 -6.79 11.22
N GLY A 204 11.18 -5.77 12.08
CA GLY A 204 10.04 -4.93 12.45
C GLY A 204 9.42 -5.25 13.82
N THR A 205 8.47 -4.42 14.24
CA THR A 205 7.67 -4.63 15.45
C THR A 205 6.40 -3.76 15.42
N GLY A 206 5.29 -4.24 15.99
CA GLY A 206 4.11 -3.42 16.23
C GLY A 206 4.37 -2.22 17.16
N ASN A 207 5.45 -2.24 17.94
CA ASN A 207 5.83 -1.17 18.87
C ASN A 207 6.26 0.13 18.16
N MET A 208 6.61 0.10 16.87
CA MET A 208 6.99 1.27 16.07
C MET A 208 5.81 2.22 15.76
N PHE A 209 4.57 1.74 15.92
CA PHE A 209 3.38 2.41 15.39
C PHE A 209 2.48 2.89 16.54
N ASP A 210 2.64 4.15 16.96
CA ASP A 210 1.74 4.75 17.97
C ASP A 210 0.36 5.04 17.36
N ALA A 211 -0.53 4.07 17.48
CA ALA A 211 -1.88 4.13 16.92
C ALA A 211 -2.85 5.03 17.70
N SER A 212 -2.39 5.79 18.70
CA SER A 212 -3.25 6.64 19.54
C SER A 212 -3.98 7.72 18.74
N VAL A 213 -3.33 8.34 17.74
CA VAL A 213 -3.97 9.39 16.92
C VAL A 213 -5.10 8.78 16.08
N LEU A 214 -4.82 7.68 15.37
CA LEU A 214 -5.81 6.95 14.58
C LEU A 214 -6.99 6.44 15.44
N ALA A 215 -6.73 5.94 16.64
CA ALA A 215 -7.77 5.54 17.59
C ALA A 215 -8.66 6.72 18.01
N ALA A 216 -8.06 7.83 18.46
CA ALA A 216 -8.77 9.02 18.94
C ALA A 216 -9.54 9.75 17.82
N PHE A 217 -8.95 9.87 16.63
CA PHE A 217 -9.57 10.46 15.45
C PHE A 217 -10.71 9.59 14.92
N GLY A 218 -10.44 8.29 14.76
CA GLY A 218 -11.38 7.34 14.16
C GLY A 218 -12.53 6.91 15.06
N ASN A 219 -12.39 7.05 16.39
CA ASN A 219 -13.27 6.45 17.41
C ASN A 219 -13.38 4.92 17.25
N VAL A 220 -12.23 4.29 17.02
CA VAL A 220 -12.04 2.83 16.84
C VAL A 220 -10.95 2.35 17.80
N ILE A 221 -11.00 1.09 18.22
CA ILE A 221 -9.91 0.49 19.01
C ILE A 221 -8.83 0.02 18.05
N LEU A 222 -7.60 0.50 18.24
CA LEU A 222 -6.45 0.06 17.48
C LEU A 222 -5.67 -0.99 18.27
N VAL A 223 -5.15 -1.98 17.57
CA VAL A 223 -4.26 -3.00 18.11
C VAL A 223 -3.04 -3.11 17.21
N THR A 224 -1.84 -3.13 17.79
CA THR A 224 -0.60 -3.48 17.09
C THR A 224 -0.04 -4.74 17.72
N MET A 225 0.50 -5.68 16.94
CA MET A 225 1.06 -6.93 17.49
C MET A 225 2.51 -7.18 17.06
N ASN A 226 3.21 -8.02 17.84
CA ASN A 226 4.45 -8.68 17.43
C ASN A 226 4.15 -10.15 17.14
N TYR A 227 4.74 -10.71 16.09
CA TYR A 227 4.73 -12.15 15.75
C TYR A 227 6.18 -12.62 15.52
N ARG A 228 6.45 -13.93 15.61
CA ARG A 228 7.81 -14.45 15.39
C ARG A 228 8.30 -14.15 13.97
N LEU A 229 9.57 -13.74 13.87
CA LEU A 229 10.22 -13.29 12.64
C LEU A 229 11.31 -14.26 12.17
N GLY A 230 11.64 -14.16 10.89
CA GLY A 230 12.70 -14.87 10.19
C GLY A 230 12.75 -16.36 10.53
N VAL A 231 13.94 -16.85 10.90
CA VAL A 231 14.17 -18.25 11.30
C VAL A 231 13.16 -18.73 12.36
N LEU A 232 12.87 -17.93 13.38
CA LEU A 232 12.02 -18.35 14.50
C LEU A 232 10.52 -18.39 14.13
N GLY A 233 10.10 -17.55 13.17
CA GLY A 233 8.72 -17.52 12.66
C GLY A 233 8.45 -18.46 11.49
N PHE A 234 9.48 -18.78 10.70
CA PHE A 234 9.28 -19.28 9.34
C PHE A 234 10.29 -20.33 8.86
N LEU A 235 11.14 -20.88 9.75
CA LEU A 235 11.91 -22.07 9.38
C LEU A 235 10.97 -23.25 9.06
N SER A 236 11.14 -23.84 7.88
CA SER A 236 10.42 -25.02 7.45
C SER A 236 11.38 -26.03 6.82
N THR A 237 11.08 -27.32 7.03
CA THR A 237 11.78 -28.44 6.41
C THR A 237 11.06 -28.99 5.19
N GLY A 238 9.89 -28.45 4.82
CA GLY A 238 9.03 -29.02 3.77
C GLY A 238 8.45 -30.40 4.14
N ASP A 239 8.47 -30.75 5.42
CA ASP A 239 7.94 -31.99 5.99
C ASP A 239 7.39 -31.74 7.40
N GLN A 240 7.04 -32.80 8.13
CA GLN A 240 6.41 -32.69 9.45
C GLN A 240 7.37 -32.31 10.59
N SER A 241 8.69 -32.31 10.37
CA SER A 241 9.69 -32.01 11.42
C SER A 241 9.67 -30.53 11.84
N ALA A 242 9.46 -29.65 10.87
CA ALA A 242 9.09 -28.24 11.04
C ALA A 242 8.25 -27.78 9.83
N LYS A 243 6.93 -27.68 9.99
CA LYS A 243 6.03 -27.23 8.90
C LYS A 243 6.36 -25.83 8.39
N GLY A 244 6.69 -24.89 9.29
CA GLY A 244 6.79 -23.46 9.01
C GLY A 244 5.60 -22.66 9.55
N ASN A 245 5.33 -21.50 8.95
CA ASN A 245 4.16 -20.63 9.19
C ASN A 245 3.88 -20.23 10.66
N TYR A 246 4.83 -20.40 11.58
CA TYR A 246 4.67 -20.05 13.00
C TYR A 246 4.34 -18.57 13.21
N GLY A 247 4.90 -17.67 12.39
CA GLY A 247 4.58 -16.24 12.40
C GLY A 247 3.16 -15.90 11.92
N LEU A 248 2.56 -16.71 11.02
CA LEU A 248 1.14 -16.58 10.64
C LEU A 248 0.24 -17.15 11.74
N LEU A 249 0.62 -18.29 12.32
CA LEU A 249 -0.08 -18.89 13.46
C LEU A 249 -0.08 -17.97 14.69
N ASP A 250 0.97 -17.18 14.88
CA ASP A 250 1.04 -16.11 15.89
C ASP A 250 0.00 -15.00 15.62
N GLN A 251 -0.18 -14.59 14.37
CA GLN A 251 -1.21 -13.62 13.97
C GLN A 251 -2.63 -14.18 14.16
N ILE A 252 -2.85 -15.45 13.81
CA ILE A 252 -4.09 -16.17 14.05
C ILE A 252 -4.39 -16.29 15.56
N GLN A 253 -3.39 -16.57 16.40
CA GLN A 253 -3.56 -16.65 17.85
C GLN A 253 -3.83 -15.27 18.49
N ALA A 254 -3.25 -14.19 17.97
CA ALA A 254 -3.61 -12.82 18.36
C ALA A 254 -5.06 -12.49 17.99
N LEU A 255 -5.51 -12.89 16.80
CA LEU A 255 -6.90 -12.74 16.34
C LEU A 255 -7.89 -13.53 17.22
N ARG A 256 -7.57 -14.79 17.57
CA ARG A 256 -8.37 -15.60 18.53
C ARG A 256 -8.48 -14.92 19.89
N TRP A 257 -7.35 -14.44 20.42
CA TRP A 257 -7.32 -13.68 21.68
C TRP A 257 -8.19 -12.41 21.62
N LEU A 258 -8.15 -11.66 20.51
CA LEU A 258 -8.97 -10.46 20.32
C LEU A 258 -10.47 -10.78 20.26
N ASN A 259 -10.88 -11.76 19.45
CA ASN A 259 -12.27 -12.18 19.35
C ASN A 259 -12.85 -12.54 20.74
N GLU A 260 -12.07 -13.27 21.53
CA GLU A 260 -12.41 -13.62 22.91
C GLU A 260 -12.48 -12.44 23.89
N ASN A 261 -11.55 -11.47 23.81
CA ASN A 261 -11.27 -10.53 24.90
C ASN A 261 -11.56 -9.05 24.60
N ILE A 262 -11.60 -8.62 23.33
CA ILE A 262 -11.65 -7.19 22.98
C ILE A 262 -12.93 -6.49 23.46
N LYS A 263 -14.00 -7.27 23.65
CA LYS A 263 -15.27 -6.84 24.30
C LYS A 263 -15.07 -6.22 25.69
N HIS A 264 -14.07 -6.68 26.45
CA HIS A 264 -13.76 -6.15 27.79
C HIS A 264 -13.13 -4.75 27.75
N PHE A 265 -12.58 -4.36 26.60
CA PHE A 265 -12.06 -3.02 26.30
C PHE A 265 -13.10 -2.13 25.60
N GLY A 266 -14.35 -2.61 25.44
CA GLY A 266 -15.41 -1.92 24.70
C GLY A 266 -15.34 -2.09 23.18
N GLY A 267 -14.52 -3.03 22.67
CA GLY A 267 -14.43 -3.35 21.25
C GLY A 267 -15.48 -4.37 20.78
N ASP A 268 -15.63 -4.48 19.46
CA ASP A 268 -16.58 -5.38 18.83
C ASP A 268 -15.89 -6.54 18.08
N PRO A 269 -16.01 -7.79 18.54
CA PRO A 269 -15.40 -8.94 17.86
C PRO A 269 -16.06 -9.24 16.49
N GLU A 270 -17.28 -8.75 16.27
CA GLU A 270 -18.02 -8.85 14.99
C GLU A 270 -17.63 -7.75 13.99
N ARG A 271 -16.73 -6.82 14.37
CA ARG A 271 -16.18 -5.77 13.49
C ARG A 271 -14.68 -5.56 13.72
N ILE A 272 -13.93 -6.66 13.64
CA ILE A 272 -12.46 -6.69 13.53
C ILE A 272 -12.08 -6.54 12.04
N THR A 273 -11.21 -5.57 11.78
CA THR A 273 -10.55 -5.33 10.49
C THR A 273 -9.05 -5.59 10.66
N ILE A 274 -8.45 -6.45 9.84
CA ILE A 274 -7.00 -6.59 9.78
C ILE A 274 -6.43 -5.60 8.76
N PHE A 275 -5.28 -5.00 9.06
CA PHE A 275 -4.56 -4.15 8.10
C PHE A 275 -3.04 -4.28 8.24
N GLY A 276 -2.32 -4.04 7.15
CA GLY A 276 -0.87 -4.12 7.12
C GLY A 276 -0.28 -3.45 5.89
N SER A 277 1.05 -3.26 5.88
CA SER A 277 1.78 -2.73 4.73
C SER A 277 3.00 -3.58 4.38
N GLY A 278 3.36 -3.66 3.09
CA GLY A 278 4.44 -4.51 2.59
C GLY A 278 4.21 -5.99 2.92
N ALA A 279 5.20 -6.65 3.53
CA ALA A 279 5.06 -8.03 4.05
C ALA A 279 3.91 -8.21 5.07
N GLY A 280 3.47 -7.14 5.73
CA GLY A 280 2.28 -7.14 6.58
C GLY A 280 0.98 -7.21 5.77
N ALA A 281 0.93 -6.58 4.60
CA ALA A 281 -0.17 -6.73 3.64
C ALA A 281 -0.16 -8.11 2.96
N SER A 282 1.02 -8.67 2.69
CA SER A 282 1.16 -10.07 2.25
C SER A 282 0.61 -11.04 3.31
N SER A 283 0.95 -10.85 4.59
CA SER A 283 0.33 -11.59 5.71
C SER A 283 -1.19 -11.43 5.74
N VAL A 284 -1.72 -10.21 5.59
CA VAL A 284 -3.17 -9.96 5.54
C VAL A 284 -3.87 -10.76 4.44
N ASN A 285 -3.29 -10.82 3.23
CA ASN A 285 -3.86 -11.63 2.14
C ASN A 285 -3.76 -13.14 2.42
N LEU A 286 -2.63 -13.62 2.97
CA LEU A 286 -2.47 -15.03 3.35
C LEU A 286 -3.45 -15.45 4.47
N LEU A 287 -3.76 -14.55 5.41
CA LEU A 287 -4.78 -14.78 6.43
C LEU A 287 -6.20 -14.85 5.85
N VAL A 288 -6.49 -14.12 4.77
CA VAL A 288 -7.77 -14.21 4.02
C VAL A 288 -7.92 -15.57 3.32
N LEU A 289 -6.83 -16.15 2.83
CA LEU A 289 -6.78 -17.48 2.20
C LEU A 289 -6.70 -18.65 3.19
N SER A 290 -6.59 -18.38 4.50
CA SER A 290 -6.34 -19.42 5.51
C SER A 290 -7.60 -19.85 6.25
N HIS A 291 -7.94 -21.15 6.16
CA HIS A 291 -9.06 -21.75 6.88
C HIS A 291 -8.92 -21.67 8.43
N HIS A 292 -7.71 -21.40 8.95
CA HIS A 292 -7.48 -21.17 10.38
C HIS A 292 -7.96 -19.80 10.89
N SER A 293 -8.25 -18.87 9.96
CA SER A 293 -8.67 -17.49 10.23
C SER A 293 -10.18 -17.29 10.25
N GLU A 294 -10.96 -18.28 9.86
CA GLU A 294 -12.40 -18.12 9.58
C GLU A 294 -13.18 -17.56 10.77
N GLY A 295 -14.00 -16.54 10.51
CA GLY A 295 -14.82 -15.86 11.53
C GLY A 295 -14.05 -15.02 12.56
N LEU A 296 -12.71 -14.96 12.51
CA LEU A 296 -11.92 -14.17 13.46
C LEU A 296 -11.88 -12.68 13.12
N PHE A 297 -12.05 -12.32 11.86
CA PHE A 297 -12.21 -10.94 11.37
C PHE A 297 -13.26 -10.89 10.26
N GLN A 298 -13.61 -9.68 9.81
CA GLN A 298 -14.65 -9.47 8.79
C GLN A 298 -14.18 -8.61 7.61
N ARG A 299 -13.04 -7.93 7.73
CA ARG A 299 -12.48 -7.02 6.70
C ARG A 299 -10.97 -7.06 6.66
N ALA A 300 -10.40 -6.80 5.48
CA ALA A 300 -8.96 -6.72 5.28
C ALA A 300 -8.57 -5.42 4.54
N ILE A 301 -7.45 -4.81 4.97
CA ILE A 301 -6.79 -3.71 4.25
C ILE A 301 -5.35 -4.09 3.91
N ALA A 302 -5.04 -4.18 2.62
CA ALA A 302 -3.72 -4.55 2.11
C ALA A 302 -3.03 -3.34 1.46
N GLN A 303 -2.07 -2.73 2.14
CA GLN A 303 -1.31 -1.58 1.64
C GLN A 303 -0.02 -2.09 0.99
N SER A 304 0.21 -1.81 -0.29
CA SER A 304 1.50 -2.04 -0.96
C SER A 304 2.05 -3.48 -0.78
N GLY A 305 1.18 -4.49 -0.89
CA GLY A 305 1.57 -5.90 -0.82
C GLY A 305 0.44 -6.87 -1.11
N SER A 306 0.78 -8.06 -1.61
CA SER A 306 -0.15 -9.13 -2.01
C SER A 306 0.36 -10.50 -1.54
N ALA A 307 -0.43 -11.57 -1.69
CA ALA A 307 0.07 -12.93 -1.47
C ALA A 307 0.84 -13.53 -2.68
N ILE A 308 0.85 -12.85 -3.84
CA ILE A 308 1.34 -13.36 -5.13
C ILE A 308 2.53 -12.54 -5.71
N SER A 309 3.22 -11.74 -4.88
CA SER A 309 4.50 -11.10 -5.24
C SER A 309 5.65 -12.10 -5.01
N SER A 310 6.79 -11.98 -5.71
CA SER A 310 7.86 -13.03 -5.68
C SER A 310 8.55 -13.23 -4.32
N TRP A 311 8.32 -12.30 -3.39
CA TRP A 311 8.79 -12.34 -2.00
C TRP A 311 7.70 -12.72 -0.98
N SER A 312 6.46 -12.96 -1.42
CA SER A 312 5.34 -13.22 -0.49
C SER A 312 5.42 -14.61 0.13
N VAL A 313 5.92 -15.61 -0.62
CA VAL A 313 6.01 -17.03 -0.24
C VAL A 313 7.40 -17.59 -0.58
N ASN A 314 7.90 -18.49 0.27
CA ASN A 314 9.16 -19.20 0.10
C ASN A 314 8.92 -20.60 -0.47
N TYR A 315 9.17 -20.79 -1.75
CA TYR A 315 9.05 -22.08 -2.45
C TYR A 315 10.26 -23.01 -2.28
N GLN A 316 11.29 -22.62 -1.50
CA GLN A 316 12.49 -23.43 -1.27
C GLN A 316 12.91 -23.52 0.22
N PRO A 317 11.99 -23.82 1.17
CA PRO A 317 12.28 -23.74 2.60
C PRO A 317 13.40 -24.69 3.06
N LEU A 318 13.35 -25.96 2.65
CA LEU A 318 14.34 -26.98 3.02
C LEU A 318 15.78 -26.63 2.59
N LYS A 319 15.94 -25.85 1.50
CA LYS A 319 17.24 -25.35 1.04
C LYS A 319 17.83 -24.38 2.07
N TYR A 320 17.06 -23.36 2.48
CA TYR A 320 17.53 -22.36 3.43
C TYR A 320 17.65 -22.91 4.86
N ALA A 321 16.75 -23.81 5.27
CA ALA A 321 16.87 -24.54 6.54
C ALA A 321 18.15 -25.40 6.61
N ARG A 322 18.54 -26.08 5.52
CA ARG A 322 19.81 -26.83 5.46
C ARG A 322 21.04 -25.92 5.44
N ILE A 323 20.98 -24.76 4.76
CA ILE A 323 22.06 -23.76 4.80
C ILE A 323 22.27 -23.24 6.23
N LEU A 324 21.18 -22.90 6.93
CA LEU A 324 21.23 -22.52 8.35
C LEU A 324 21.84 -23.64 9.20
N ALA A 325 21.30 -24.85 9.09
CA ALA A 325 21.76 -25.99 9.86
C ALA A 325 23.26 -26.24 9.66
N HIS A 326 23.76 -26.16 8.43
CA HIS A 326 25.19 -26.26 8.16
C HIS A 326 25.99 -25.12 8.82
N LYS A 327 25.58 -23.86 8.66
CA LYS A 327 26.28 -22.70 9.28
C LYS A 327 26.36 -22.81 10.81
N VAL A 328 25.33 -23.34 11.48
CA VAL A 328 25.31 -23.45 12.96
C VAL A 328 25.81 -24.80 13.50
N GLY A 329 26.28 -25.72 12.65
CA GLY A 329 26.82 -27.03 13.05
C GLY A 329 25.76 -28.11 13.36
N CYS A 330 24.53 -27.94 12.88
CA CYS A 330 23.45 -28.94 12.92
C CYS A 330 23.29 -29.74 11.61
N GLY A 331 23.97 -29.34 10.52
CA GLY A 331 23.97 -30.04 9.23
C GLY A 331 24.90 -31.25 9.23
N GLY A 332 24.60 -32.26 10.05
CA GLY A 332 25.41 -33.47 10.23
C GLY A 332 25.33 -34.48 9.08
N LEU A 333 25.86 -35.68 9.32
CA LEU A 333 25.84 -36.79 8.35
C LEU A 333 24.46 -37.48 8.21
N SER A 334 23.50 -37.21 9.10
CA SER A 334 22.12 -37.68 8.94
C SER A 334 21.34 -36.76 7.98
N LEU A 335 20.54 -37.39 7.11
CA LEU A 335 19.59 -36.68 6.23
C LEU A 335 18.25 -36.38 6.92
N ASP A 336 18.09 -36.80 8.17
CA ASP A 336 16.87 -36.66 8.96
C ASP A 336 16.63 -35.21 9.39
N THR A 337 15.47 -34.69 9.02
CA THR A 337 15.04 -33.33 9.38
C THR A 337 14.63 -33.23 10.86
N THR A 338 14.29 -34.34 11.51
CA THR A 338 13.94 -34.42 12.93
C THR A 338 15.15 -34.08 13.81
N ASP A 339 16.27 -34.79 13.61
CA ASP A 339 17.57 -34.53 14.25
C ASP A 339 18.01 -33.07 14.05
N MET A 340 17.90 -32.60 12.80
CA MET A 340 18.29 -31.25 12.42
C MET A 340 17.50 -30.19 13.18
N VAL A 341 16.16 -30.33 13.26
CA VAL A 341 15.30 -29.39 14.00
C VAL A 341 15.50 -29.52 15.51
N GLU A 342 15.73 -30.70 16.07
CA GLU A 342 16.04 -30.84 17.50
C GLU A 342 17.39 -30.19 17.87
N CYS A 343 18.39 -30.29 16.98
CA CYS A 343 19.65 -29.55 17.11
C CYS A 343 19.43 -28.03 17.05
N LEU A 344 18.62 -27.52 16.11
CA LEU A 344 18.28 -26.11 15.99
C LEU A 344 17.48 -25.58 17.21
N ARG A 345 16.65 -26.41 17.85
CA ARG A 345 15.97 -26.06 19.13
C ARG A 345 16.96 -25.88 20.30
N LYS A 346 18.12 -26.54 20.26
CA LYS A 346 19.17 -26.44 21.31
C LYS A 346 20.13 -25.25 21.12
N LYS A 347 20.11 -24.58 19.97
CA LYS A 347 20.94 -23.40 19.68
C LYS A 347 20.48 -22.16 20.45
N SER A 348 21.39 -21.23 20.72
CA SER A 348 21.00 -19.90 21.20
C SER A 348 20.28 -19.11 20.10
N VAL A 349 19.44 -18.15 20.50
CA VAL A 349 18.69 -17.29 19.57
C VAL A 349 19.62 -16.54 18.61
N ARG A 350 20.72 -15.98 19.13
CA ARG A 350 21.73 -15.25 18.34
C ARG A 350 22.45 -16.15 17.34
N GLU A 351 22.86 -17.36 17.73
CA GLU A 351 23.45 -18.34 16.79
C GLU A 351 22.55 -18.62 15.58
N LEU A 352 21.22 -18.49 15.70
CA LEU A 352 20.27 -18.71 14.61
C LEU A 352 19.97 -17.44 13.80
N VAL A 353 19.78 -16.30 14.47
CA VAL A 353 19.32 -15.04 13.85
C VAL A 353 20.46 -14.25 13.22
N ASP A 354 21.68 -14.31 13.78
CA ASP A 354 22.85 -13.57 13.28
C ASP A 354 23.52 -14.27 12.07
N GLN A 355 22.83 -15.24 11.45
CA GLN A 355 23.32 -15.97 10.28
C GLN A 355 22.90 -15.29 8.99
N ASP A 356 23.88 -14.70 8.29
CA ASP A 356 23.74 -14.26 6.90
C ASP A 356 23.25 -15.41 6.00
N ILE A 357 22.00 -15.35 5.51
CA ILE A 357 21.43 -16.36 4.61
C ILE A 357 20.74 -15.64 3.46
N GLN A 358 21.53 -15.33 2.44
CA GLN A 358 21.06 -14.64 1.24
C GLN A 358 20.13 -15.54 0.40
N PRO A 359 18.90 -15.10 0.08
CA PRO A 359 18.03 -15.76 -0.88
C PRO A 359 18.47 -15.49 -2.32
N ALA A 360 17.72 -16.03 -3.29
CA ALA A 360 17.74 -15.48 -4.64
C ALA A 360 17.20 -14.03 -4.62
N ARG A 361 17.70 -13.15 -5.49
CA ARG A 361 17.26 -11.74 -5.52
C ARG A 361 15.74 -11.66 -5.75
N TYR A 362 15.09 -10.74 -5.06
CA TYR A 362 13.62 -10.54 -5.05
C TYR A 362 12.79 -11.71 -4.47
N HIS A 363 13.43 -12.68 -3.81
CA HIS A 363 12.79 -13.78 -3.09
C HIS A 363 13.20 -13.75 -1.61
N ILE A 364 12.51 -14.53 -0.77
CA ILE A 364 12.75 -14.63 0.69
C ILE A 364 13.44 -15.95 1.08
N ALA A 365 14.26 -15.91 2.14
CA ALA A 365 14.92 -17.10 2.71
C ALA A 365 14.08 -17.76 3.82
N PHE A 366 13.41 -16.95 4.64
CA PHE A 366 12.46 -17.36 5.68
C PHE A 366 11.25 -16.42 5.63
N GLY A 367 10.07 -16.99 5.47
CA GLY A 367 8.77 -16.34 5.39
C GLY A 367 7.70 -17.40 5.11
N PRO A 368 6.45 -17.03 4.80
CA PRO A 368 5.37 -17.98 4.56
C PRO A 368 5.71 -19.08 3.56
N VAL A 369 5.16 -20.27 3.78
CA VAL A 369 5.35 -21.46 2.92
C VAL A 369 3.98 -22.08 2.62
N VAL A 370 3.83 -22.71 1.45
CA VAL A 370 2.71 -23.63 1.21
C VAL A 370 2.97 -24.89 2.03
N ASP A 371 2.19 -25.12 3.08
CA ASP A 371 2.35 -26.23 4.03
C ASP A 371 1.20 -27.26 3.98
N GLY A 372 0.19 -27.02 3.16
CA GLY A 372 -1.01 -27.86 3.06
C GLY A 372 -1.95 -27.73 4.27
N ASP A 373 -1.81 -26.66 5.06
CA ASP A 373 -2.51 -26.50 6.34
C ASP A 373 -2.87 -25.02 6.60
N VAL A 374 -1.89 -24.19 6.96
CA VAL A 374 -2.08 -22.74 7.15
C VAL A 374 -2.18 -22.03 5.80
N VAL A 375 -1.42 -22.48 4.81
CA VAL A 375 -1.49 -22.06 3.40
C VAL A 375 -1.70 -23.34 2.58
N PRO A 376 -2.96 -23.67 2.21
CA PRO A 376 -3.31 -24.99 1.67
C PRO A 376 -2.69 -25.35 0.32
N ASP A 377 -2.58 -24.37 -0.59
CA ASP A 377 -1.98 -24.49 -1.92
C ASP A 377 -1.35 -23.13 -2.30
N ASP A 378 -0.83 -22.98 -3.51
CA ASP A 378 -0.30 -21.71 -4.00
C ASP A 378 -1.35 -20.57 -3.91
N PRO A 379 -1.00 -19.37 -3.39
CA PRO A 379 -1.95 -18.29 -3.24
C PRO A 379 -2.62 -17.81 -4.53
N GLU A 380 -1.97 -17.92 -5.69
CA GLU A 380 -2.61 -17.58 -6.96
C GLU A 380 -3.66 -18.63 -7.34
N ILE A 381 -3.35 -19.92 -7.14
CA ILE A 381 -4.28 -21.03 -7.38
C ILE A 381 -5.52 -20.89 -6.48
N LEU A 382 -5.34 -20.61 -5.19
CA LEU A 382 -6.45 -20.40 -4.25
C LEU A 382 -7.33 -19.20 -4.66
N MET A 383 -6.72 -18.07 -5.07
CA MET A 383 -7.47 -16.90 -5.57
C MET A 383 -8.17 -17.17 -6.91
N GLN A 384 -7.60 -17.98 -7.81
CA GLN A 384 -8.22 -18.36 -9.08
C GLN A 384 -9.39 -19.33 -8.90
N GLN A 385 -9.34 -20.22 -7.91
CA GLN A 385 -10.42 -21.17 -7.59
C GLN A 385 -11.57 -20.52 -6.80
N GLY A 386 -11.30 -19.43 -6.09
CA GLY A 386 -12.27 -18.79 -5.18
C GLY A 386 -12.27 -19.38 -3.77
N GLU A 387 -11.20 -20.09 -3.40
CA GLU A 387 -11.04 -20.75 -2.08
C GLU A 387 -10.61 -19.71 -1.03
N PHE A 388 -11.52 -18.77 -0.76
CA PHE A 388 -11.42 -17.75 0.29
C PHE A 388 -12.80 -17.33 0.80
N LEU A 389 -12.87 -16.85 2.04
CA LEU A 389 -14.11 -16.25 2.54
C LEU A 389 -14.33 -14.86 1.94
N ASN A 390 -15.59 -14.53 1.65
CA ASN A 390 -16.00 -13.23 1.16
C ASN A 390 -15.92 -12.18 2.29
N TYR A 391 -14.83 -11.41 2.28
CA TYR A 391 -14.59 -10.27 3.18
C TYR A 391 -14.73 -8.95 2.41
N ASP A 392 -15.00 -7.83 3.12
CA ASP A 392 -14.75 -6.51 2.54
C ASP A 392 -13.22 -6.32 2.39
N ILE A 393 -12.73 -5.92 1.20
CA ILE A 393 -11.31 -5.71 0.91
C ILE A 393 -11.03 -4.25 0.50
N LEU A 394 -10.03 -3.62 1.11
CA LEU A 394 -9.42 -2.38 0.63
C LEU A 394 -7.96 -2.65 0.27
N ILE A 395 -7.54 -2.33 -0.96
CA ILE A 395 -6.20 -2.64 -1.46
C ILE A 395 -5.65 -1.49 -2.29
N GLY A 396 -4.34 -1.31 -2.32
CA GLY A 396 -3.72 -0.28 -3.16
C GLY A 396 -2.21 -0.23 -3.06
N VAL A 397 -1.64 0.70 -3.83
CA VAL A 397 -0.19 0.81 -4.08
C VAL A 397 0.22 2.27 -4.20
N ASN A 398 1.50 2.55 -3.93
CA ASN A 398 2.10 3.87 -4.05
C ASN A 398 2.61 4.09 -5.50
N GLN A 399 2.80 5.34 -5.90
CA GLN A 399 3.11 5.72 -7.30
C GLN A 399 4.43 5.12 -7.83
N GLY A 400 5.43 4.97 -6.97
CA GLY A 400 6.81 4.61 -7.28
C GLY A 400 7.47 3.77 -6.20
N GLU A 401 6.77 2.74 -5.72
CA GLU A 401 7.22 1.76 -4.70
C GLU A 401 8.71 1.40 -4.84
N GLY A 402 9.16 1.09 -6.05
CA GLY A 402 10.50 0.60 -6.39
C GLY A 402 11.63 1.63 -6.36
N LEU A 403 11.60 2.64 -5.49
CA LEU A 403 12.65 3.67 -5.41
C LEU A 403 14.04 3.07 -5.18
N LYS A 404 14.19 2.17 -4.20
CA LYS A 404 15.45 1.46 -3.90
C LYS A 404 15.95 0.52 -5.01
N PHE A 405 15.21 0.35 -6.11
CA PHE A 405 15.69 -0.35 -7.31
C PHE A 405 16.57 0.52 -8.22
N VAL A 406 16.52 1.86 -8.06
CA VAL A 406 17.26 2.83 -8.89
C VAL A 406 18.08 3.84 -8.09
N ASP A 407 17.99 3.82 -6.75
CA ASP A 407 18.63 4.79 -5.85
C ASP A 407 20.16 4.86 -6.03
N ASP A 408 20.82 3.70 -6.19
CA ASP A 408 22.27 3.53 -6.46
C ASP A 408 22.78 4.23 -7.76
N THR A 409 21.89 4.85 -8.55
CA THR A 409 22.26 5.52 -9.81
C THR A 409 22.36 7.05 -9.62
N GLU A 410 23.35 7.47 -8.82
CA GLU A 410 23.70 8.87 -8.47
C GLU A 410 24.22 9.73 -9.66
N GLY A 411 23.50 9.75 -10.78
CA GLY A 411 23.73 10.66 -11.90
C GLY A 411 22.68 11.76 -11.94
N GLU A 412 23.11 13.03 -11.96
CA GLU A 412 22.22 14.16 -12.31
C GLU A 412 21.60 13.93 -13.70
N ASP A 413 22.41 13.43 -14.66
CA ASP A 413 21.99 13.01 -16.01
C ASP A 413 21.05 11.77 -16.04
N GLY A 414 20.79 11.14 -14.91
CA GLY A 414 19.98 9.92 -14.79
C GLY A 414 20.67 8.65 -15.30
N ILE A 415 19.88 7.68 -15.75
CA ILE A 415 20.37 6.32 -16.05
C ILE A 415 20.90 6.20 -17.48
N SER A 416 22.10 5.63 -17.65
CA SER A 416 22.68 5.35 -18.97
C SER A 416 21.94 4.22 -19.70
N ALA A 417 21.97 4.20 -21.05
CA ALA A 417 21.36 3.11 -21.82
C ALA A 417 21.96 1.73 -21.51
N ALA A 418 23.28 1.66 -21.27
CA ALA A 418 23.94 0.41 -20.89
C ALA A 418 23.53 -0.08 -19.49
N THR A 419 23.36 0.86 -18.54
CA THR A 419 22.87 0.57 -17.19
C THR A 419 21.43 0.06 -17.22
N PHE A 420 20.58 0.70 -18.03
CA PHE A 420 19.17 0.30 -18.23
C PHE A 420 19.07 -1.14 -18.78
N ASP A 421 19.77 -1.44 -19.88
CA ASP A 421 19.80 -2.78 -20.48
C ASP A 421 20.36 -3.85 -19.52
N TYR A 422 21.39 -3.51 -18.74
CA TYR A 422 21.98 -4.39 -17.74
C TYR A 422 21.04 -4.67 -16.55
N THR A 423 20.34 -3.66 -16.05
CA THR A 423 19.41 -3.83 -14.93
C THR A 423 18.16 -4.61 -15.34
N ILE A 424 17.62 -4.39 -16.56
CA ILE A 424 16.51 -5.21 -17.09
C ILE A 424 16.97 -6.66 -17.33
N SER A 425 18.19 -6.84 -17.87
CA SER A 425 18.82 -8.16 -18.00
C SER A 425 18.87 -8.92 -16.67
N ASN A 426 19.42 -8.29 -15.63
CA ASN A 426 19.50 -8.86 -14.28
C ASN A 426 18.13 -9.12 -13.67
N PHE A 427 17.16 -8.23 -13.88
CA PHE A 427 15.79 -8.40 -13.40
C PHE A 427 15.16 -9.67 -13.97
N VAL A 428 15.23 -9.86 -15.30
CA VAL A 428 14.71 -11.05 -15.99
C VAL A 428 15.42 -12.32 -15.52
N ASP A 429 16.75 -12.30 -15.42
CA ASP A 429 17.52 -13.50 -15.05
C ASP A 429 17.32 -13.96 -13.60
N ASN A 430 16.88 -13.09 -12.69
CA ASN A 430 16.59 -13.44 -11.29
C ASN A 430 15.13 -13.88 -11.05
N LEU A 431 14.17 -13.43 -11.85
CA LEU A 431 12.74 -13.77 -11.70
C LEU A 431 12.31 -14.92 -12.62
N TYR A 432 12.68 -14.86 -13.89
CA TYR A 432 12.34 -15.87 -14.91
C TYR A 432 13.53 -16.83 -15.13
N GLY A 433 14.25 -17.13 -14.05
CA GLY A 433 15.53 -17.86 -14.06
C GLY A 433 15.39 -19.37 -13.87
N TYR A 434 15.29 -20.13 -14.97
CA TYR A 434 15.22 -21.59 -14.92
C TYR A 434 16.46 -22.26 -14.27
N PRO A 435 16.30 -23.20 -13.32
CA PRO A 435 17.39 -24.03 -12.79
C PRO A 435 17.75 -25.17 -13.77
N VAL A 436 18.48 -24.85 -14.84
CA VAL A 436 18.69 -25.77 -15.99
C VAL A 436 19.86 -26.76 -15.79
N GLY A 437 19.52 -28.05 -15.77
CA GLY A 437 20.48 -29.13 -16.04
C GLY A 437 20.99 -29.09 -17.50
N LYS A 438 22.28 -29.37 -17.71
CA LYS A 438 23.14 -29.03 -18.88
C LYS A 438 22.64 -29.35 -20.31
N ARG A 439 21.44 -29.89 -20.54
CA ARG A 439 20.89 -30.20 -21.88
C ARG A 439 19.84 -29.20 -22.40
N ALA A 440 19.13 -28.45 -21.56
CA ALA A 440 18.12 -27.48 -22.02
C ALA A 440 18.68 -26.05 -22.24
N HIS A 441 20.01 -25.90 -22.27
CA HIS A 441 20.70 -24.61 -22.26
C HIS A 441 20.39 -23.72 -23.48
N ALA A 442 20.20 -24.29 -24.67
CA ALA A 442 20.07 -23.52 -25.91
C ALA A 442 18.71 -22.82 -26.08
N LEU A 443 17.59 -23.51 -25.78
CA LEU A 443 16.24 -22.93 -25.94
C LEU A 443 15.81 -22.09 -24.73
N CYS A 444 16.37 -22.36 -23.54
CA CYS A 444 16.25 -21.49 -22.37
C CYS A 444 16.70 -20.05 -22.67
N CYS A 445 17.79 -19.87 -23.44
CA CYS A 445 18.21 -18.55 -23.92
C CYS A 445 17.14 -17.90 -24.82
N ILE A 446 16.61 -18.61 -25.82
CA ILE A 446 15.67 -18.04 -26.81
C ILE A 446 14.43 -17.42 -26.12
N GLY A 447 13.79 -18.14 -25.20
CA GLY A 447 12.64 -17.61 -24.45
C GLY A 447 13.01 -16.41 -23.58
N LYS A 448 14.15 -16.47 -22.88
CA LYS A 448 14.67 -15.36 -22.06
C LYS A 448 15.01 -14.12 -22.87
N ASP A 449 15.60 -14.28 -24.06
CA ASP A 449 16.02 -13.18 -24.92
C ASP A 449 14.80 -12.47 -25.52
N ILE A 450 13.78 -13.23 -25.94
CA ILE A 450 12.46 -12.68 -26.33
C ILE A 450 11.84 -11.89 -25.18
N LEU A 451 11.83 -12.45 -23.96
CA LEU A 451 11.25 -11.77 -22.80
C LEU A 451 12.02 -10.47 -22.46
N ARG A 452 13.35 -10.53 -22.43
CA ARG A 452 14.27 -9.42 -22.15
C ARG A 452 14.10 -8.26 -23.12
N GLU A 453 14.13 -8.53 -24.42
CA GLU A 453 13.96 -7.50 -25.44
C GLU A 453 12.52 -6.97 -25.48
N THR A 454 11.50 -7.79 -25.18
CA THR A 454 10.11 -7.31 -25.07
C THR A 454 9.92 -6.40 -23.84
N ILE A 455 10.49 -6.76 -22.68
CA ILE A 455 10.46 -5.90 -21.49
C ILE A 455 11.21 -4.59 -21.75
N LYS A 456 12.41 -4.63 -22.33
CA LYS A 456 13.15 -3.43 -22.78
C LYS A 456 12.30 -2.57 -23.72
N PHE A 457 11.67 -3.16 -24.73
CA PHE A 457 10.79 -2.44 -25.66
C PHE A 457 9.60 -1.79 -24.95
N MET A 458 8.98 -2.49 -24.00
CA MET A 458 7.81 -2.01 -23.27
C MET A 458 8.13 -0.94 -22.22
N TYR A 459 9.36 -0.86 -21.70
CA TYR A 459 9.80 0.16 -20.74
C TYR A 459 10.74 1.22 -21.33
N THR A 460 11.00 1.18 -22.64
CA THR A 460 11.60 2.31 -23.36
C THR A 460 10.52 3.33 -23.68
N ASP A 461 10.71 4.61 -23.32
CA ASP A 461 9.91 5.68 -23.91
C ASP A 461 10.41 5.97 -25.32
N TRP A 462 9.65 5.55 -26.33
CA TRP A 462 9.99 5.76 -27.73
C TRP A 462 9.76 7.20 -28.23
N ALA A 463 9.17 8.09 -27.41
CA ALA A 463 9.09 9.51 -27.70
C ALA A 463 10.34 10.30 -27.25
N ASP A 464 11.03 9.85 -26.19
CA ASP A 464 12.22 10.51 -25.61
C ASP A 464 13.31 9.49 -25.18
N ARG A 465 13.61 8.55 -26.07
CA ARG A 465 14.46 7.35 -25.83
C ARG A 465 15.81 7.64 -25.17
N ASP A 466 16.42 8.75 -25.55
CA ASP A 466 17.81 9.05 -25.20
C ASP A 466 17.94 9.76 -23.83
N ASN A 467 16.83 10.24 -23.25
CA ASN A 467 16.76 10.89 -21.95
C ASN A 467 17.03 9.91 -20.77
N GLY A 468 18.05 10.23 -19.95
CA GLY A 468 18.44 9.43 -18.79
C GLY A 468 17.49 9.54 -17.60
N GLU A 469 16.81 10.67 -17.40
CA GLU A 469 15.74 10.78 -16.39
C GLU A 469 14.55 9.90 -16.76
N MET A 470 14.19 9.85 -18.04
CA MET A 470 13.07 9.04 -18.49
C MET A 470 13.38 7.55 -18.30
N ARG A 471 14.61 7.11 -18.62
CA ARG A 471 15.08 5.76 -18.28
C ARG A 471 15.10 5.48 -16.76
N ARG A 472 15.40 6.47 -15.91
CA ARG A 472 15.27 6.35 -14.43
C ARG A 472 13.81 6.09 -14.03
N LYS A 473 12.89 6.90 -14.54
CA LYS A 473 11.45 6.79 -14.28
C LYS A 473 10.85 5.50 -14.82
N THR A 474 11.21 5.05 -16.03
CA THR A 474 10.68 3.80 -16.58
C THR A 474 11.27 2.54 -15.95
N LEU A 475 12.50 2.59 -15.42
CA LEU A 475 13.11 1.48 -14.69
C LEU A 475 12.53 1.31 -13.27
N LEU A 476 12.31 2.43 -12.56
CA LEU A 476 11.55 2.46 -11.30
C LEU A 476 10.11 1.95 -11.52
N ALA A 477 9.48 2.39 -12.60
CA ALA A 477 8.16 1.94 -13.03
C ALA A 477 8.11 0.43 -13.30
N LEU A 478 9.08 -0.14 -14.02
CA LEU A 478 9.18 -1.57 -14.31
C LEU A 478 9.13 -2.42 -13.04
N PHE A 479 9.92 -2.04 -12.04
CA PHE A 479 10.00 -2.77 -10.78
C PHE A 479 8.71 -2.60 -9.93
N THR A 480 8.20 -1.36 -9.88
CA THR A 480 6.91 -1.03 -9.25
C THR A 480 5.76 -1.82 -9.86
N ASP A 481 5.69 -1.88 -11.20
CA ASP A 481 4.64 -2.54 -11.97
C ASP A 481 4.61 -4.05 -11.73
N HIS A 482 5.77 -4.71 -11.75
CA HIS A 482 5.84 -6.17 -11.55
C HIS A 482 5.59 -6.57 -10.09
N GLN A 483 6.21 -5.89 -9.12
CA GLN A 483 6.24 -6.40 -7.75
C GLN A 483 5.06 -5.97 -6.89
N TRP A 484 4.42 -4.84 -7.22
CA TRP A 484 3.28 -4.30 -6.48
C TRP A 484 2.04 -4.14 -7.35
N VAL A 485 2.11 -3.43 -8.49
CA VAL A 485 0.90 -3.02 -9.23
C VAL A 485 0.16 -4.21 -9.85
N ALA A 486 0.85 -5.04 -10.66
CA ALA A 486 0.23 -6.18 -11.30
C ALA A 486 -0.30 -7.22 -10.28
N PRO A 487 0.46 -7.61 -9.24
CA PRO A 487 -0.06 -8.44 -8.15
C PRO A 487 -1.28 -7.85 -7.45
N ALA A 488 -1.25 -6.57 -7.05
CA ALA A 488 -2.38 -5.93 -6.37
C ALA A 488 -3.64 -5.85 -7.26
N VAL A 489 -3.48 -5.55 -8.55
CA VAL A 489 -4.62 -5.50 -9.50
C VAL A 489 -5.15 -6.91 -9.84
N ALA A 490 -4.29 -7.92 -9.89
CA ALA A 490 -4.72 -9.32 -10.04
C ALA A 490 -5.53 -9.79 -8.81
N THR A 491 -5.01 -9.60 -7.60
CA THR A 491 -5.73 -9.88 -6.35
C THR A 491 -7.06 -9.11 -6.26
N ALA A 492 -7.07 -7.82 -6.59
CA ALA A 492 -8.30 -7.02 -6.61
C ALA A 492 -9.34 -7.49 -7.63
N LYS A 493 -8.89 -7.94 -8.82
CA LYS A 493 -9.75 -8.54 -9.85
C LYS A 493 -10.35 -9.86 -9.36
N LEU A 494 -9.54 -10.77 -8.82
CA LEU A 494 -10.00 -12.08 -8.37
C LEU A 494 -11.03 -11.96 -7.22
N TYR A 495 -10.75 -11.13 -6.21
CA TYR A 495 -11.73 -10.85 -5.15
C TYR A 495 -13.05 -10.25 -5.70
N ALA A 496 -12.99 -9.36 -6.69
CA ALA A 496 -14.17 -8.75 -7.30
C ALA A 496 -14.96 -9.71 -8.22
N ASP A 497 -14.28 -10.62 -8.93
CA ASP A 497 -14.90 -11.65 -9.78
C ASP A 497 -15.72 -12.64 -8.94
N PHE A 498 -15.23 -12.99 -7.74
CA PHE A 498 -15.98 -13.77 -6.72
C PHE A 498 -16.88 -12.91 -5.81
N GLN A 499 -17.31 -11.73 -6.28
CA GLN A 499 -18.31 -10.86 -5.64
C GLN A 499 -17.94 -10.29 -4.25
N SER A 500 -16.65 -10.24 -3.89
CA SER A 500 -16.21 -9.58 -2.66
C SER A 500 -16.25 -8.05 -2.82
N PRO A 501 -16.64 -7.26 -1.80
CA PRO A 501 -16.62 -5.80 -1.88
C PRO A 501 -15.18 -5.24 -1.88
N VAL A 502 -14.64 -4.96 -3.08
CA VAL A 502 -13.27 -4.40 -3.24
C VAL A 502 -13.28 -2.88 -3.40
N TYR A 503 -12.33 -2.19 -2.77
CA TYR A 503 -11.99 -0.79 -3.02
C TYR A 503 -10.50 -0.66 -3.34
N PHE A 504 -10.17 -0.11 -4.51
CA PHE A 504 -8.79 0.11 -4.94
C PHE A 504 -8.35 1.56 -4.73
N TYR A 505 -7.12 1.80 -4.26
CA TYR A 505 -6.50 3.13 -4.25
C TYR A 505 -5.12 3.16 -4.91
N THR A 506 -4.68 4.36 -5.27
CA THR A 506 -3.26 4.64 -5.55
C THR A 506 -2.79 5.86 -4.75
N PHE A 507 -1.61 5.78 -4.15
CA PHE A 507 -1.05 6.86 -3.33
C PHE A 507 -0.06 7.70 -4.15
N TYR A 508 -0.43 8.96 -4.37
CA TYR A 508 0.21 9.92 -5.28
C TYR A 508 0.62 11.19 -4.52
N HIS A 509 1.19 10.99 -3.32
CA HIS A 509 1.67 12.05 -2.43
C HIS A 509 2.65 11.45 -1.41
N HIS A 510 3.65 12.23 -1.00
CA HIS A 510 4.54 11.92 0.12
C HIS A 510 5.00 13.24 0.76
N CYS A 511 5.64 13.15 1.92
CA CYS A 511 6.32 14.31 2.51
C CYS A 511 7.80 14.30 2.05
N GLN A 512 8.44 15.47 2.02
CA GLN A 512 9.82 15.60 1.55
C GLN A 512 10.78 15.63 2.75
N THR A 513 11.82 14.80 2.70
CA THR A 513 12.95 14.76 3.65
C THR A 513 14.24 15.21 2.96
N GLU A 514 15.25 15.60 3.73
CA GLU A 514 16.58 15.94 3.18
C GLU A 514 17.32 14.73 2.61
N SER A 515 16.97 13.50 3.03
CA SER A 515 17.49 12.24 2.50
C SER A 515 16.99 11.90 1.09
N ARG A 516 15.85 12.47 0.68
CA ARG A 516 15.07 11.98 -0.46
C ARG A 516 15.34 12.80 -1.73
N PRO A 517 15.69 12.17 -2.87
CA PRO A 517 15.87 12.88 -4.13
C PRO A 517 14.59 13.63 -4.57
N GLU A 518 14.71 14.88 -5.04
CA GLU A 518 13.55 15.72 -5.42
C GLU A 518 12.69 15.14 -6.56
N TRP A 519 13.25 14.23 -7.36
CA TRP A 519 12.55 13.55 -8.46
C TRP A 519 11.75 12.32 -8.02
N ALA A 520 11.87 11.87 -6.76
CA ALA A 520 11.32 10.61 -6.27
C ALA A 520 9.85 10.73 -5.85
N ASP A 521 8.97 10.18 -6.68
CA ASP A 521 7.54 9.97 -6.40
C ASP A 521 7.29 9.14 -5.11
N ALA A 522 6.03 9.07 -4.66
CA ALA A 522 5.64 8.30 -3.46
C ALA A 522 6.06 6.81 -3.55
N ALA A 523 6.87 6.37 -2.59
CA ALA A 523 7.64 5.12 -2.59
C ALA A 523 7.16 4.18 -1.47
N HIS A 524 7.86 3.06 -1.25
CA HIS A 524 7.35 2.00 -0.39
C HIS A 524 7.15 2.44 1.07
N GLY A 525 5.92 2.28 1.57
CA GLY A 525 5.51 2.62 2.93
C GLY A 525 5.27 4.11 3.23
N ASP A 526 5.31 5.00 2.23
CA ASP A 526 5.02 6.45 2.42
C ASP A 526 3.59 6.77 2.86
N GLU A 527 2.65 5.83 2.73
CA GLU A 527 1.27 6.00 3.16
C GLU A 527 1.11 5.86 4.69
N ILE A 528 2.03 5.15 5.35
CA ILE A 528 2.00 4.84 6.79
C ILE A 528 1.87 6.09 7.68
N PRO A 529 2.66 7.17 7.53
CA PRO A 529 2.51 8.38 8.35
C PRO A 529 1.10 8.98 8.28
N TYR A 530 0.47 8.92 7.10
CA TYR A 530 -0.87 9.47 6.87
C TYR A 530 -1.96 8.58 7.46
N VAL A 531 -1.81 7.25 7.37
CA VAL A 531 -2.71 6.26 7.98
C VAL A 531 -2.66 6.32 9.51
N PHE A 532 -1.48 6.51 10.11
CA PHE A 532 -1.33 6.55 11.57
C PHE A 532 -1.57 7.93 12.22
N GLY A 533 -1.73 8.99 11.41
CA GLY A 533 -2.03 10.33 11.93
C GLY A 533 -0.82 11.17 12.31
N ILE A 534 0.40 10.76 11.92
CA ILE A 534 1.66 11.41 12.32
C ILE A 534 1.70 12.92 11.98
N PRO A 535 1.20 13.39 10.81
CA PRO A 535 1.10 14.83 10.52
C PRO A 535 0.34 15.66 11.58
N MET A 536 -0.56 15.07 12.36
CA MET A 536 -1.30 15.77 13.42
C MET A 536 -0.52 16.00 14.71
N VAL A 537 0.58 15.26 14.92
CA VAL A 537 1.50 15.47 16.06
C VAL A 537 2.81 16.14 15.65
N GLY A 538 3.15 16.10 14.35
CA GLY A 538 4.36 16.70 13.78
C GLY A 538 5.43 15.67 13.45
N ALA A 539 6.66 16.14 13.20
CA ALA A 539 7.81 15.26 13.01
C ALA A 539 8.07 14.43 14.28
N THR A 540 8.50 13.18 14.09
CA THR A 540 8.94 12.29 15.18
C THR A 540 10.29 11.67 14.82
N ASP A 541 10.98 11.05 15.77
CA ASP A 541 12.30 10.46 15.52
C ASP A 541 12.28 9.41 14.40
N LEU A 542 11.19 8.63 14.28
CA LEU A 542 11.01 7.61 13.23
C LEU A 542 10.46 8.20 11.91
N PHE A 543 9.83 9.38 11.97
CA PHE A 543 9.27 10.08 10.82
C PHE A 543 9.68 11.57 10.87
N PRO A 544 10.96 11.90 10.58
CA PRO A 544 11.52 13.26 10.74
C PRO A 544 11.05 14.25 9.65
N CYS A 545 9.85 14.05 9.10
CA CYS A 545 9.31 14.81 7.98
C CYS A 545 8.71 16.14 8.42
N ASN A 546 8.99 17.22 7.68
CA ASN A 546 8.42 18.54 7.92
C ASN A 546 7.00 18.64 7.34
N PHE A 547 6.03 17.99 7.99
CA PHE A 547 4.65 17.89 7.53
C PHE A 547 3.96 19.26 7.36
N SER A 548 3.49 19.54 6.15
CA SER A 548 2.75 20.77 5.84
C SER A 548 1.28 20.67 6.23
N LYS A 549 0.58 21.80 6.20
CA LYS A 549 -0.88 21.84 6.39
C LYS A 549 -1.69 21.07 5.33
N ASN A 550 -1.08 20.70 4.19
CA ASN A 550 -1.73 19.79 3.24
C ASN A 550 -1.62 18.33 3.70
N ASP A 551 -0.55 17.95 4.40
CA ASP A 551 -0.31 16.60 4.92
C ASP A 551 -1.24 16.29 6.10
N VAL A 552 -1.49 17.28 6.96
CA VAL A 552 -2.52 17.21 8.02
C VAL A 552 -3.91 16.95 7.43
N MET A 553 -4.26 17.68 6.35
CA MET A 553 -5.52 17.49 5.63
C MET A 553 -5.61 16.10 4.99
N LEU A 554 -4.55 15.66 4.30
CA LEU A 554 -4.52 14.35 3.65
C LEU A 554 -4.57 13.20 4.66
N SER A 555 -3.88 13.31 5.79
CA SER A 555 -3.95 12.32 6.87
C SER A 555 -5.35 12.23 7.49
N ALA A 556 -6.01 13.37 7.73
CA ALA A 556 -7.41 13.38 8.18
C ALA A 556 -8.35 12.67 7.17
N VAL A 557 -8.15 12.88 5.87
CA VAL A 557 -8.89 12.20 4.79
C VAL A 557 -8.65 10.68 4.81
N VAL A 558 -7.39 10.26 4.86
CA VAL A 558 -6.97 8.85 4.84
C VAL A 558 -7.52 8.12 6.07
N MET A 559 -7.33 8.66 7.27
CA MET A 559 -7.91 8.11 8.51
C MET A 559 -9.44 8.08 8.49
N THR A 560 -10.10 9.03 7.82
CA THR A 560 -11.55 9.00 7.64
C THR A 560 -11.96 7.81 6.78
N TYR A 561 -11.37 7.63 5.59
CA TYR A 561 -11.67 6.49 4.71
C TYR A 561 -11.34 5.13 5.36
N TRP A 562 -10.16 4.96 5.95
CA TRP A 562 -9.73 3.70 6.59
C TRP A 562 -10.66 3.32 7.76
N THR A 563 -11.01 4.29 8.62
CA THR A 563 -11.85 3.99 9.80
C THR A 563 -13.33 3.86 9.45
N ASN A 564 -13.81 4.54 8.39
CA ASN A 564 -15.14 4.31 7.80
C ASN A 564 -15.27 2.87 7.26
N PHE A 565 -14.28 2.43 6.48
CA PHE A 565 -14.22 1.07 5.99
C PHE A 565 -14.25 0.05 7.14
N ALA A 566 -13.44 0.24 8.20
CA ALA A 566 -13.49 -0.61 9.39
C ALA A 566 -14.87 -0.57 10.11
N LYS A 567 -15.56 0.57 10.13
CA LYS A 567 -16.90 0.74 10.72
C LYS A 567 -18.00 -0.01 9.95
N THR A 568 -17.96 -0.02 8.61
CA THR A 568 -19.13 -0.35 7.77
C THR A 568 -18.89 -1.28 6.57
N GLY A 569 -17.66 -1.41 6.08
CA GLY A 569 -17.35 -2.03 4.78
C GLY A 569 -17.36 -1.05 3.61
N ASP A 570 -17.63 0.23 3.86
CA ASP A 570 -17.62 1.29 2.85
C ASP A 570 -16.75 2.46 3.35
N PRO A 571 -15.67 2.86 2.66
CA PRO A 571 -14.80 3.95 3.09
C PRO A 571 -15.55 5.30 3.09
N ASN A 572 -16.69 5.43 2.41
CA ASN A 572 -17.50 6.64 2.39
C ASN A 572 -18.42 6.78 3.62
N LEU A 573 -18.58 5.75 4.47
CA LEU A 573 -19.60 5.70 5.53
C LEU A 573 -19.04 5.28 6.91
N PRO A 574 -19.49 5.89 8.02
CA PRO A 574 -20.59 6.84 8.13
C PRO A 574 -20.16 8.32 8.16
N VAL A 575 -18.85 8.62 8.15
CA VAL A 575 -18.34 10.01 8.30
C VAL A 575 -18.04 10.61 6.92
N PRO A 576 -18.76 11.64 6.46
CA PRO A 576 -18.44 12.34 5.21
C PRO A 576 -17.14 13.15 5.32
N GLN A 577 -16.52 13.39 4.17
CA GLN A 577 -15.22 14.07 4.00
C GLN A 577 -15.31 15.61 4.17
N ASP A 578 -16.04 16.11 5.18
CA ASP A 578 -16.23 17.55 5.40
C ASP A 578 -14.96 18.27 5.89
N THR A 579 -14.74 19.52 5.46
CA THR A 579 -13.78 20.43 6.10
C THR A 579 -14.15 20.70 7.56
N LYS A 580 -13.38 20.09 8.46
CA LYS A 580 -13.40 20.32 9.93
C LYS A 580 -12.07 20.93 10.38
N PHE A 581 -12.05 21.70 11.48
CA PHE A 581 -10.86 22.41 11.97
C PHE A 581 -9.57 21.56 12.01
N ILE A 582 -9.69 20.27 12.35
CA ILE A 582 -8.58 19.30 12.41
C ILE A 582 -7.80 19.12 11.09
N HIS A 583 -8.39 19.44 9.93
CA HIS A 583 -7.70 19.37 8.65
C HIS A 583 -6.70 20.52 8.43
N THR A 584 -6.85 21.65 9.13
CA THR A 584 -6.08 22.91 8.98
C THR A 584 -6.12 23.59 7.59
N LYS A 585 -6.70 22.93 6.58
CA LYS A 585 -6.98 23.36 5.21
C LYS A 585 -8.36 22.83 4.79
N PRO A 586 -8.99 23.41 3.75
CA PRO A 586 -10.16 22.81 3.12
C PRO A 586 -9.87 21.38 2.65
N ASN A 587 -10.79 20.46 2.96
CA ASN A 587 -10.72 19.07 2.53
C ASN A 587 -10.98 19.01 1.02
N ARG A 588 -10.03 18.46 0.25
CA ARG A 588 -10.13 18.38 -1.22
C ARG A 588 -10.98 17.20 -1.71
N PHE A 589 -11.49 16.38 -0.79
CA PHE A 589 -12.24 15.16 -1.05
C PHE A 589 -13.75 15.29 -0.74
N GLU A 590 -14.25 16.50 -0.40
CA GLU A 590 -15.67 16.75 -0.08
C GLU A 590 -16.64 16.21 -1.14
N GLU A 591 -16.30 16.37 -2.42
CA GLU A 591 -17.10 15.88 -3.57
C GLU A 591 -16.61 14.51 -4.11
N VAL A 592 -15.64 13.86 -3.46
CA VAL A 592 -14.95 12.66 -3.97
C VAL A 592 -15.47 11.39 -3.29
N VAL A 593 -16.52 10.82 -3.89
CA VAL A 593 -17.02 9.48 -3.55
C VAL A 593 -16.07 8.41 -4.08
N TRP A 594 -15.56 7.54 -3.19
CA TRP A 594 -14.75 6.40 -3.56
C TRP A 594 -15.64 5.25 -4.06
N THR A 595 -15.69 5.06 -5.38
CA THR A 595 -16.43 3.98 -6.03
C THR A 595 -15.80 2.61 -5.75
N LYS A 596 -16.62 1.57 -5.59
CA LYS A 596 -16.15 0.17 -5.54
C LYS A 596 -15.35 -0.18 -6.80
N PHE A 597 -14.27 -0.92 -6.62
CA PHE A 597 -13.56 -1.57 -7.72
C PHE A 597 -14.42 -2.72 -8.26
N ASN A 598 -14.39 -2.93 -9.58
CA ASN A 598 -15.00 -4.09 -10.23
C ASN A 598 -14.16 -4.46 -11.47
N SER A 599 -14.18 -5.73 -11.88
CA SER A 599 -13.29 -6.26 -12.93
C SER A 599 -13.52 -5.70 -14.33
N LYS A 600 -14.67 -5.05 -14.59
CA LYS A 600 -15.02 -4.43 -15.87
C LYS A 600 -14.53 -2.99 -15.94
N ASP A 601 -14.93 -2.16 -14.98
CA ASP A 601 -14.66 -0.70 -14.99
C ASP A 601 -13.37 -0.33 -14.23
N LYS A 602 -12.83 -1.25 -13.39
CA LYS A 602 -11.54 -1.17 -12.69
C LYS A 602 -11.27 0.18 -12.02
N GLN A 603 -12.30 0.71 -11.35
CA GLN A 603 -12.26 2.04 -10.73
C GLN A 603 -11.42 2.06 -9.46
N TYR A 604 -10.66 3.13 -9.26
CA TYR A 604 -9.81 3.38 -8.10
C TYR A 604 -9.84 4.85 -7.67
N LEU A 605 -9.52 5.11 -6.40
CA LEU A 605 -9.28 6.45 -5.89
C LEU A 605 -7.80 6.83 -6.02
N HIS A 606 -7.51 7.90 -6.78
CA HIS A 606 -6.20 8.55 -6.75
C HIS A 606 -6.11 9.44 -5.49
N ILE A 607 -5.39 8.96 -4.47
CA ILE A 607 -5.18 9.68 -3.20
C ILE A 607 -3.98 10.62 -3.34
N GLY A 608 -4.21 11.93 -3.15
CA GLY A 608 -3.18 12.96 -3.18
C GLY A 608 -3.79 14.36 -3.30
N LEU A 609 -2.97 15.39 -3.55
CA LEU A 609 -3.43 16.80 -3.51
C LEU A 609 -4.36 17.23 -4.67
N LYS A 610 -4.60 16.37 -5.66
CA LYS A 610 -5.57 16.54 -6.75
C LYS A 610 -6.45 15.29 -6.84
N PRO A 611 -7.28 15.01 -5.81
CA PRO A 611 -7.98 13.74 -5.69
C PRO A 611 -9.07 13.59 -6.74
N ARG A 612 -9.29 12.34 -7.17
CA ARG A 612 -10.23 11.98 -8.24
C ARG A 612 -10.40 10.47 -8.32
N VAL A 613 -11.60 10.01 -8.67
CA VAL A 613 -11.79 8.65 -9.18
C VAL A 613 -11.19 8.55 -10.59
N ARG A 614 -10.55 7.41 -10.88
CA ARG A 614 -10.05 7.02 -12.19
C ARG A 614 -10.30 5.52 -12.41
N ASP A 615 -10.07 5.07 -13.63
CA ASP A 615 -10.25 3.69 -14.07
C ASP A 615 -8.94 3.14 -14.65
N ASN A 616 -8.84 1.81 -14.76
CA ASN A 616 -7.81 1.12 -15.54
C ASN A 616 -6.36 1.51 -15.16
N TYR A 617 -6.04 1.55 -13.87
CA TYR A 617 -4.70 1.93 -13.38
C TYR A 617 -3.58 1.16 -14.09
N ARG A 618 -2.74 1.90 -14.82
CA ARG A 618 -1.57 1.39 -15.57
C ARG A 618 -1.88 0.16 -16.44
N ALA A 619 -3.11 0.05 -16.95
CA ALA A 619 -3.66 -1.19 -17.52
C ALA A 619 -2.80 -1.80 -18.65
N ASN A 620 -2.11 -0.99 -19.46
CA ASN A 620 -1.19 -1.49 -20.49
C ASN A 620 0.04 -2.23 -19.92
N LYS A 621 0.52 -1.84 -18.73
CA LYS A 621 1.63 -2.51 -18.02
C LYS A 621 1.13 -3.71 -17.21
N VAL A 622 -0.05 -3.59 -16.61
CA VAL A 622 -0.71 -4.69 -15.90
C VAL A 622 -1.05 -5.85 -16.86
N ALA A 623 -1.70 -5.58 -17.99
CA ALA A 623 -1.99 -6.60 -18.99
C ALA A 623 -0.71 -7.17 -19.64
N PHE A 624 0.36 -6.37 -19.75
CA PHE A 624 1.66 -6.87 -20.18
C PHE A 624 2.21 -7.94 -19.22
N TRP A 625 2.21 -7.67 -17.90
CA TRP A 625 2.70 -8.62 -16.90
C TRP A 625 1.78 -9.81 -16.65
N LEU A 626 0.46 -9.64 -16.72
CA LEU A 626 -0.51 -10.69 -16.38
C LEU A 626 -0.95 -11.56 -17.57
N GLU A 627 -0.87 -11.06 -18.82
CA GLU A 627 -1.38 -11.77 -19.99
C GLU A 627 -0.26 -12.11 -20.99
N LEU A 628 0.56 -11.13 -21.40
CA LEU A 628 1.58 -11.34 -22.43
C LEU A 628 2.84 -12.05 -21.90
N VAL A 629 3.36 -11.63 -20.74
CA VAL A 629 4.59 -12.19 -20.17
C VAL A 629 4.48 -13.68 -19.85
N PRO A 630 3.40 -14.20 -19.24
CA PRO A 630 3.22 -15.64 -19.04
C PRO A 630 3.22 -16.43 -20.36
N HIS A 631 2.56 -15.92 -21.40
CA HIS A 631 2.57 -16.55 -22.72
C HIS A 631 3.97 -16.55 -23.36
N LEU A 632 4.70 -15.43 -23.30
CA LEU A 632 6.09 -15.37 -23.79
C LEU A 632 7.03 -16.28 -23.00
N HIS A 633 6.77 -16.50 -21.71
CA HIS A 633 7.50 -17.44 -20.87
C HIS A 633 7.21 -18.90 -21.29
N SER A 634 5.95 -19.26 -21.57
CA SER A 634 5.57 -20.64 -21.93
C SER A 634 5.99 -21.09 -23.34
N LEU A 635 6.47 -20.18 -24.21
CA LEU A 635 6.86 -20.51 -25.59
C LEU A 635 7.93 -21.62 -25.71
N HIS A 636 8.70 -21.91 -24.67
CA HIS A 636 9.67 -23.02 -24.70
C HIS A 636 9.03 -24.41 -24.55
N GLU A 637 7.77 -24.51 -24.11
CA GLU A 637 7.08 -25.80 -23.92
C GLU A 637 6.38 -26.26 -25.20
N GLU A 638 5.65 -25.35 -25.85
CA GLU A 638 4.90 -25.65 -27.08
C GLU A 638 5.80 -26.15 -28.22
N LEU A 639 7.04 -25.64 -28.29
CA LEU A 639 8.07 -26.06 -29.26
C LEU A 639 8.46 -27.55 -29.18
N PHE A 640 8.11 -28.26 -28.10
CA PHE A 640 8.38 -29.70 -27.95
C PHE A 640 7.15 -30.60 -28.06
N GLY A 641 5.93 -30.08 -27.87
CA GLY A 641 4.70 -30.87 -27.98
C GLY A 641 4.49 -31.48 -29.37
N SER A 642 5.04 -30.85 -30.43
CA SER A 642 4.95 -31.31 -31.82
C SER A 642 6.01 -32.33 -32.24
N THR A 643 6.99 -32.68 -31.39
CA THR A 643 8.19 -33.44 -31.78
C THR A 643 8.32 -34.77 -31.02
N SER A 644 7.27 -35.59 -31.06
CA SER A 644 7.30 -36.97 -30.52
C SER A 644 6.43 -37.94 -31.31
N THR A 645 6.79 -38.16 -32.58
CA THR A 645 6.33 -39.30 -33.38
C THR A 645 7.50 -40.08 -33.98
N THR A 646 7.37 -41.41 -33.92
CA THR A 646 8.18 -42.42 -34.64
C THR A 646 9.70 -42.44 -34.44
N THR A 647 10.16 -43.30 -33.50
CA THR A 647 11.31 -44.20 -33.76
C THR A 647 11.19 -45.48 -32.92
N HIS A 648 10.08 -46.21 -33.09
CA HIS A 648 9.94 -47.55 -32.52
C HIS A 648 10.69 -48.56 -33.39
N GLN A 649 11.67 -49.26 -32.81
CA GLN A 649 12.35 -50.38 -33.47
C GLN A 649 11.46 -51.63 -33.44
N SER A 650 11.37 -52.33 -34.57
CA SER A 650 10.54 -53.53 -34.73
C SER A 650 11.31 -54.82 -34.41
N PRO A 651 10.73 -55.74 -33.63
CA PRO A 651 11.01 -57.17 -33.74
C PRO A 651 10.42 -57.76 -35.04
N LEU A 652 10.91 -58.92 -35.46
CA LEU A 652 10.56 -59.59 -36.72
C LEU A 652 9.31 -60.46 -36.60
N GLU A 653 8.43 -60.43 -37.62
CA GLU A 653 7.74 -61.63 -38.09
C GLU A 653 7.29 -61.50 -39.57
N PHE A 654 7.21 -62.63 -40.28
CA PHE A 654 6.98 -62.78 -41.73
C PHE A 654 6.20 -64.08 -41.98
N PRO A 655 5.53 -64.29 -43.14
CA PRO A 655 4.43 -63.49 -43.70
C PRO A 655 3.26 -64.41 -44.15
N ARG A 656 2.15 -63.89 -44.72
CA ARG A 656 1.25 -64.72 -45.55
C ARG A 656 0.47 -63.98 -46.66
N THR A 657 1.02 -64.08 -47.88
CA THR A 657 0.31 -64.34 -49.16
C THR A 657 -0.95 -63.54 -49.55
N THR A 658 -0.74 -62.61 -50.48
CA THR A 658 -1.61 -62.29 -51.66
C THR A 658 -1.64 -63.48 -52.67
N PRO A 659 -2.31 -63.47 -53.87
CA PRO A 659 -2.91 -62.34 -54.64
C PRO A 659 -4.22 -62.60 -55.47
N THR A 660 -4.78 -61.52 -56.06
CA THR A 660 -5.47 -61.32 -57.40
C THR A 660 -6.34 -62.41 -58.07
N VAL A 661 -7.31 -62.17 -58.99
CA VAL A 661 -7.62 -61.05 -59.94
C VAL A 661 -9.19 -60.88 -60.11
N PRO A 662 -9.82 -60.16 -61.10
CA PRO A 662 -11.16 -59.54 -60.93
C PRO A 662 -12.30 -60.11 -61.82
N MET A 663 -13.51 -59.53 -61.73
CA MET A 663 -14.36 -59.14 -62.88
C MET A 663 -15.55 -58.23 -62.46
N ASP A 664 -15.92 -57.28 -63.33
CA ASP A 664 -17.13 -56.41 -63.31
C ASP A 664 -18.12 -56.91 -64.41
N PRO A 665 -19.45 -56.68 -64.32
CA PRO A 665 -20.03 -55.38 -64.72
C PRO A 665 -21.31 -54.87 -63.99
N GLU A 666 -21.44 -53.53 -64.02
CA GLU A 666 -22.63 -52.67 -64.11
C GLU A 666 -24.04 -53.23 -63.80
N LEU A 667 -24.76 -52.55 -62.89
CA LEU A 667 -25.98 -51.80 -63.26
C LEU A 667 -26.41 -50.78 -62.18
N GLU A 668 -26.82 -49.60 -62.66
CA GLU A 668 -27.60 -48.47 -62.06
C GLU A 668 -27.81 -48.33 -60.53
N GLY A 669 -27.54 -47.11 -60.03
CA GLY A 669 -28.65 -46.29 -59.50
C GLY A 669 -28.76 -46.01 -57.99
N SER A 670 -27.80 -45.28 -57.40
CA SER A 670 -28.12 -44.24 -56.39
C SER A 670 -26.94 -43.28 -56.15
N GLU A 671 -27.21 -42.07 -55.67
CA GLU A 671 -26.22 -41.00 -55.45
C GLU A 671 -25.46 -41.13 -54.12
N ARG A 672 -24.22 -40.62 -54.07
CA ARG A 672 -23.45 -40.43 -52.83
C ARG A 672 -23.95 -39.18 -52.09
N PRO A 673 -23.75 -39.10 -50.76
CA PRO A 673 -22.54 -38.40 -50.29
C PRO A 673 -21.69 -39.22 -49.30
N SER A 674 -20.41 -38.88 -49.26
CA SER A 674 -19.47 -39.32 -48.22
C SER A 674 -19.69 -38.57 -46.90
N PHE A 675 -19.51 -39.25 -45.76
CA PHE A 675 -19.30 -38.57 -44.49
C PHE A 675 -17.94 -37.83 -44.51
N THR A 676 -17.98 -36.50 -44.55
CA THR A 676 -16.83 -35.64 -44.24
C THR A 676 -16.78 -35.36 -42.74
N LEU A 677 -15.60 -35.49 -42.13
CA LEU A 677 -15.31 -34.75 -40.91
C LEU A 677 -15.21 -33.25 -41.26
N PHE A 678 -15.50 -32.40 -40.27
CA PHE A 678 -15.58 -30.94 -40.36
C PHE A 678 -16.79 -30.39 -41.15
N PRO A 679 -17.73 -29.68 -40.49
CA PRO A 679 -18.65 -28.77 -41.16
C PRO A 679 -17.88 -27.58 -41.74
N GLY A 680 -17.93 -27.39 -43.05
CA GLY A 680 -17.35 -26.22 -43.70
C GLY A 680 -18.34 -25.06 -43.73
N ASP A 681 -18.16 -24.05 -42.88
CA ASP A 681 -18.87 -22.75 -42.97
C ASP A 681 -17.91 -21.64 -43.42
N THR A 682 -17.18 -21.90 -44.51
CA THR A 682 -16.33 -20.91 -45.19
C THR A 682 -17.20 -19.95 -45.99
N ARG A 683 -17.87 -19.02 -45.30
CA ARG A 683 -18.46 -17.83 -45.94
C ARG A 683 -17.37 -17.01 -46.61
N ASP A 684 -17.66 -16.46 -47.79
CA ASP A 684 -16.72 -15.65 -48.60
C ASP A 684 -16.46 -14.25 -48.01
N TYR A 685 -15.78 -14.21 -46.85
CA TYR A 685 -15.32 -12.99 -46.19
C TYR A 685 -14.59 -12.00 -47.12
N SER A 686 -13.98 -12.51 -48.21
CA SER A 686 -13.33 -11.70 -49.26
C SER A 686 -14.24 -10.61 -49.84
N THR A 687 -15.53 -10.90 -50.07
CA THR A 687 -16.47 -9.98 -50.70
C THR A 687 -17.00 -8.93 -49.73
N GLU A 688 -17.50 -9.35 -48.56
CA GLU A 688 -18.03 -8.45 -47.53
C GLU A 688 -16.95 -7.52 -46.96
N LEU A 689 -15.72 -8.02 -46.77
CA LEU A 689 -14.58 -7.20 -46.35
C LEU A 689 -14.20 -6.16 -47.42
N SER A 690 -14.16 -6.57 -48.69
CA SER A 690 -13.86 -5.66 -49.81
C SER A 690 -14.91 -4.56 -49.98
N VAL A 691 -16.20 -4.87 -49.83
CA VAL A 691 -17.27 -3.86 -49.81
C VAL A 691 -17.13 -2.92 -48.62
N THR A 692 -16.84 -3.45 -47.43
CA THR A 692 -16.64 -2.64 -46.21
C THR A 692 -15.46 -1.69 -46.35
N VAL A 693 -14.33 -2.15 -46.90
CA VAL A 693 -13.15 -1.33 -47.17
C VAL A 693 -13.43 -0.27 -48.24
N ALA A 694 -14.15 -0.62 -49.32
CA ALA A 694 -14.51 0.33 -50.37
C ALA A 694 -15.45 1.44 -49.88
N VAL A 695 -16.44 1.11 -49.04
CA VAL A 695 -17.34 2.08 -48.40
C VAL A 695 -16.57 2.95 -47.41
N GLY A 696 -15.71 2.37 -46.57
CA GLY A 696 -14.87 3.10 -45.62
C GLY A 696 -13.92 4.09 -46.31
N ALA A 697 -13.25 3.67 -47.39
CA ALA A 697 -12.39 4.54 -48.19
C ALA A 697 -13.17 5.68 -48.87
N SER A 698 -14.37 5.39 -49.38
CA SER A 698 -15.26 6.39 -50.01
C SER A 698 -15.72 7.45 -49.00
N LEU A 699 -16.10 7.03 -47.78
CA LEU A 699 -16.46 7.93 -46.68
C LEU A 699 -15.26 8.76 -46.20
N LEU A 700 -14.06 8.17 -46.15
CA LEU A 700 -12.83 8.91 -45.83
C LEU A 700 -12.56 10.01 -46.88
N PHE A 701 -12.67 9.68 -48.17
CA PHE A 701 -12.45 10.62 -49.26
C PHE A 701 -13.48 11.76 -49.27
N LEU A 702 -14.76 11.45 -49.05
CA LEU A 702 -15.83 12.46 -48.89
C LEU A 702 -15.56 13.39 -47.69
N ASN A 703 -15.10 12.86 -46.56
CA ASN A 703 -14.71 13.69 -45.41
C ASN A 703 -13.51 14.60 -45.74
N VAL A 704 -12.47 14.09 -46.42
CA VAL A 704 -11.32 14.90 -46.86
C VAL A 704 -11.76 16.03 -47.80
N LEU A 705 -12.65 15.75 -48.76
CA LEU A 705 -13.22 16.77 -49.64
C LEU A 705 -14.08 17.79 -48.87
N ALA A 706 -14.88 17.36 -47.89
CA ALA A 706 -15.67 18.25 -47.05
C ALA A 706 -14.79 19.18 -46.20
N PHE A 707 -13.72 18.65 -45.59
CA PHE A 707 -12.75 19.46 -44.84
C PHE A 707 -11.95 20.41 -45.75
N ALA A 708 -11.56 19.97 -46.95
CA ALA A 708 -10.90 20.84 -47.93
C ALA A 708 -11.82 21.98 -48.39
N ALA A 709 -13.10 21.69 -48.68
CA ALA A 709 -14.10 22.69 -49.04
C ALA A 709 -14.40 23.67 -47.89
N LEU A 710 -14.46 23.18 -46.63
CA LEU A 710 -14.60 24.03 -45.45
C LEU A 710 -13.36 24.91 -45.22
N TYR A 711 -12.16 24.36 -45.41
CA TYR A 711 -10.90 25.12 -45.29
C TYR A 711 -10.81 26.22 -46.34
N TYR A 712 -11.07 25.89 -47.62
CA TYR A 712 -11.11 26.87 -48.72
C TYR A 712 -12.19 27.95 -48.49
N LYS A 713 -13.35 27.57 -47.94
CA LYS A 713 -14.43 28.51 -47.55
C LYS A 713 -14.07 29.37 -46.33
N ARG A 714 -13.18 28.91 -45.45
CA ARG A 714 -12.61 29.70 -44.33
C ARG A 714 -11.53 30.66 -44.82
N ASP A 715 -10.64 30.18 -45.69
CA ASP A 715 -9.54 30.96 -46.25
C ASP A 715 -10.05 32.12 -47.12
N ARG A 716 -10.99 31.83 -48.03
CA ARG A 716 -11.66 32.86 -48.84
C ARG A 716 -12.47 33.87 -47.99
N ARG A 717 -12.90 33.49 -46.78
CA ARG A 717 -13.48 34.44 -45.80
C ARG A 717 -12.41 35.32 -45.15
N HIS A 718 -11.24 34.77 -44.80
CA HIS A 718 -10.10 35.57 -44.34
C HIS A 718 -9.63 36.55 -45.42
N GLU A 719 -9.51 36.13 -46.68
CA GLU A 719 -9.12 37.02 -47.79
C GLU A 719 -10.12 38.19 -47.95
N LEU A 720 -11.42 37.92 -47.86
CA LEU A 720 -12.48 38.94 -47.90
C LEU A 720 -12.48 39.87 -46.68
N LEU A 721 -12.08 39.40 -45.50
CA LEU A 721 -11.92 40.22 -44.30
C LEU A 721 -10.67 41.12 -44.41
N SER A 722 -9.54 40.58 -44.87
CA SER A 722 -8.32 41.36 -45.12
C SER A 722 -8.55 42.47 -46.15
N ARG A 723 -9.29 42.19 -47.23
CA ARG A 723 -9.71 43.21 -48.21
C ARG A 723 -10.69 44.26 -47.65
N ARG A 724 -11.37 43.98 -46.52
CA ARG A 724 -12.27 44.94 -45.84
C ARG A 724 -11.56 45.80 -44.79
N ALA A 725 -10.37 45.39 -44.33
CA ALA A 725 -9.55 46.12 -43.38
C ALA A 725 -8.63 47.18 -44.03
N GLY A 726 -8.24 47.01 -45.30
CA GLY A 726 -7.35 47.94 -46.03
C GLY A 726 -8.03 49.18 -46.64
N GLY A 727 -9.08 49.71 -46.00
CA GLY A 727 -10.10 50.56 -46.66
C GLY A 727 -9.99 52.09 -46.56
N VAL A 728 -8.99 52.64 -45.87
CA VAL A 728 -8.68 54.09 -45.76
C VAL A 728 -7.14 54.17 -45.63
N GLY A 729 -6.33 54.90 -46.40
CA GLY A 729 -6.53 56.15 -47.13
C GLY A 729 -5.75 57.26 -46.41
N GLY A 730 -4.69 57.89 -46.96
CA GLY A 730 -3.93 57.65 -48.20
C GLY A 730 -2.92 58.78 -48.46
N VAL A 731 -2.04 58.61 -49.47
CA VAL A 731 -1.14 59.64 -50.07
C VAL A 731 0.01 60.20 -49.20
N GLY A 732 1.24 60.24 -49.75
CA GLY A 732 2.18 61.34 -49.46
C GLY A 732 3.65 61.04 -49.10
N GLY A 733 4.55 61.07 -50.10
CA GLY A 733 5.80 61.86 -50.03
C GLY A 733 6.95 61.52 -49.05
N ARG A 734 8.04 60.95 -49.63
CA ARG A 734 9.49 61.23 -49.41
C ARG A 734 10.07 61.63 -48.01
N ARG A 735 11.18 60.93 -47.66
CA ARG A 735 12.32 61.32 -46.78
C ARG A 735 12.71 62.82 -46.83
N PRO A 736 13.40 63.41 -45.81
CA PRO A 736 14.36 62.76 -44.89
C PRO A 736 14.36 63.21 -43.39
N SER A 737 15.32 62.66 -42.63
CA SER A 737 15.84 63.05 -41.28
C SER A 737 16.41 64.51 -41.24
N PRO A 738 16.91 65.11 -40.11
CA PRO A 738 17.36 64.49 -38.84
C PRO A 738 17.24 65.29 -37.48
N GLN A 739 17.74 64.65 -36.40
CA GLN A 739 18.53 65.21 -35.26
C GLN A 739 17.95 65.97 -34.02
N ARG A 740 18.59 65.61 -32.88
CA ARG A 740 18.92 66.38 -31.64
C ARG A 740 17.90 66.51 -30.48
N GLY A 741 18.45 66.42 -29.25
CA GLY A 741 17.82 66.69 -27.94
C GLY A 741 18.08 68.14 -27.46
N PRO A 742 18.51 68.43 -26.19
CA PRO A 742 19.42 67.63 -25.35
C PRO A 742 19.12 67.68 -23.81
N ALA A 743 20.18 67.49 -22.99
CA ALA A 743 20.38 67.83 -21.56
C ALA A 743 19.80 66.87 -20.48
N ASN A 744 20.39 66.66 -19.28
CA ASN A 744 21.70 66.96 -18.61
C ASN A 744 21.74 66.09 -17.29
N ASP A 745 22.73 65.95 -16.38
CA ASP A 745 24.13 66.39 -16.11
C ASP A 745 24.74 65.44 -15.02
N LEU A 746 25.98 65.53 -14.51
CA LEU A 746 27.32 65.40 -15.14
C LEU A 746 28.45 65.29 -14.08
N ALA A 747 29.05 64.10 -13.83
CA ALA A 747 30.33 63.94 -13.09
C ALA A 747 31.04 62.63 -13.51
N HIS A 748 32.17 62.61 -14.24
CA HIS A 748 33.56 62.98 -13.89
C HIS A 748 34.20 62.11 -12.79
N GLY A 749 35.35 61.44 -12.99
CA GLY A 749 36.26 61.28 -14.15
C GLY A 749 37.30 60.17 -13.85
N ARG A 750 38.35 59.88 -14.63
CA ARG A 750 38.91 60.47 -15.86
C ARG A 750 39.74 59.40 -16.62
N GLU A 751 39.86 59.54 -17.93
CA GLU A 751 40.47 58.60 -18.91
C GLU A 751 42.00 58.71 -19.08
N GLU A 752 42.57 57.75 -19.84
CA GLU A 752 43.68 57.79 -20.84
C GLU A 752 44.49 56.44 -20.78
N GLU A 753 44.87 55.74 -21.86
CA GLU A 753 44.62 55.87 -23.31
C GLU A 753 44.95 54.57 -24.12
N LEU A 754 44.48 54.49 -25.38
CA LEU A 754 45.04 53.80 -26.58
C LEU A 754 45.12 52.24 -26.82
N MET A 755 44.90 51.91 -28.11
CA MET A 755 45.46 50.82 -28.97
C MET A 755 45.07 49.32 -28.85
N SER A 756 44.16 48.91 -29.75
CA SER A 756 44.33 47.89 -30.82
C SER A 756 45.22 46.63 -30.69
N THR A 757 44.66 45.50 -31.16
CA THR A 757 45.29 44.36 -31.88
C THR A 757 46.36 43.49 -31.18
N LEU A 758 45.93 42.29 -30.78
CA LEU A 758 46.71 41.04 -30.70
C LEU A 758 45.80 39.93 -31.26
N GLN A 759 46.17 39.00 -32.15
CA GLN A 759 47.43 38.47 -32.68
C GLN A 759 48.15 37.38 -31.84
N MET A 760 47.93 36.13 -32.29
CA MET A 760 48.83 34.96 -32.33
C MET A 760 49.63 34.52 -31.09
N LYS A 761 49.22 33.37 -30.53
CA LYS A 761 50.01 32.14 -30.27
C LYS A 761 49.02 30.99 -30.06
N GLN A 762 49.04 29.83 -30.71
CA GLN A 762 50.06 29.06 -31.45
C GLN A 762 51.16 28.42 -30.61
N GLN A 763 50.86 27.23 -30.06
CA GLN A 763 51.63 25.98 -29.99
C GLN A 763 50.78 25.00 -29.15
N GLN A 764 50.75 23.68 -29.36
CA GLN A 764 51.72 22.79 -30.04
C GLN A 764 51.02 21.51 -30.53
N GLN A 765 51.22 21.08 -31.79
CA GLN A 765 51.73 19.75 -32.20
C GLN A 765 51.62 19.55 -33.73
N VAL A 766 52.62 18.86 -34.31
CA VAL A 766 52.98 18.75 -35.74
C VAL A 766 53.76 17.42 -35.89
N GLU A 767 53.64 16.56 -36.91
CA GLU A 767 52.75 16.42 -38.10
C GLU A 767 52.81 14.92 -38.56
N ILE A 768 52.78 14.61 -39.87
CA ILE A 768 53.15 13.32 -40.54
C ILE A 768 52.05 12.24 -40.57
N ASP A 769 51.59 11.71 -41.73
CA ASP A 769 51.97 11.95 -43.14
C ASP A 769 50.74 11.91 -44.10
N ALA A 770 50.95 12.16 -45.39
CA ALA A 770 49.91 12.43 -46.39
C ALA A 770 49.71 11.33 -47.48
N GLN A 771 48.85 11.64 -48.46
CA GLN A 771 48.45 10.84 -49.65
C GLN A 771 47.38 9.74 -49.34
N LEU A 772 46.45 9.39 -50.23
CA LEU A 772 46.23 9.75 -51.65
C LEU A 772 44.71 9.96 -51.90
N GLY A 773 44.31 10.87 -52.79
CA GLY A 773 42.89 11.24 -52.96
C GLY A 773 42.15 10.57 -54.12
N ARG A 774 40.81 10.37 -53.96
CA ARG A 774 39.79 10.30 -55.04
C ARG A 774 38.36 10.27 -54.49
N GLU A 775 37.49 11.14 -55.00
CA GLU A 775 36.04 10.90 -55.06
C GLU A 775 35.76 9.80 -56.12
N PRO A 776 34.67 8.99 -55.99
CA PRO A 776 33.37 9.43 -56.53
C PRO A 776 32.08 8.89 -55.89
N LEU A 777 31.03 9.72 -55.97
CA LEU A 777 29.60 9.41 -56.23
C LEU A 777 28.78 8.47 -55.30
N ARG A 778 27.60 8.98 -54.92
CA ARG A 778 26.46 8.26 -54.33
C ARG A 778 25.84 7.21 -55.26
N PRO A 779 25.23 6.17 -54.68
CA PRO A 779 23.90 5.68 -55.05
C PRO A 779 22.81 6.24 -54.10
N ALA A 780 21.54 6.25 -54.53
CA ALA A 780 20.41 6.67 -53.71
C ALA A 780 19.67 5.47 -53.09
N GLY A 781 19.18 5.63 -51.85
CA GLY A 781 18.24 4.69 -51.20
C GLY A 781 16.79 5.20 -51.25
N PRO A 782 15.78 4.31 -51.23
CA PRO A 782 14.37 4.68 -51.17
C PRO A 782 13.96 5.19 -49.77
N PRO A 783 12.83 5.95 -49.66
CA PRO A 783 12.50 6.73 -48.46
C PRO A 783 11.79 5.96 -47.34
N ASP A 784 11.84 6.54 -46.14
CA ASP A 784 11.25 6.02 -44.89
C ASP A 784 9.72 5.85 -44.94
N TYR A 785 9.22 4.85 -44.20
CA TYR A 785 7.78 4.61 -43.99
C TYR A 785 7.35 4.82 -42.52
N THR A 786 7.81 5.91 -41.90
CA THR A 786 7.61 6.21 -40.46
C THR A 786 6.51 7.25 -40.21
N ARG A 787 5.23 6.89 -40.40
CA ARG A 787 4.11 7.76 -39.94
C ARG A 787 2.70 7.12 -39.85
N ALA A 788 2.47 6.18 -38.93
CA ALA A 788 1.10 5.83 -38.51
C ALA A 788 0.98 5.13 -37.15
N LEU A 789 1.01 5.88 -36.04
CA LEU A 789 0.19 5.59 -34.86
C LEU A 789 -0.06 6.92 -34.10
N ARG A 790 -1.21 7.05 -33.44
CA ARG A 790 -1.69 8.31 -32.86
C ARG A 790 -1.58 8.30 -31.33
N ARG A 791 -1.33 9.48 -30.79
CA ARG A 791 -1.37 9.80 -29.35
C ARG A 791 -2.64 9.28 -28.68
N ALA A 792 -2.49 8.59 -27.55
CA ALA A 792 -3.39 8.77 -26.41
C ALA A 792 -2.90 10.00 -25.60
N PRO A 793 -3.77 10.71 -24.86
CA PRO A 793 -3.40 11.95 -24.16
C PRO A 793 -2.84 11.74 -22.74
N ASP A 794 -1.95 12.66 -22.37
CA ASP A 794 -1.66 13.15 -21.01
C ASP A 794 -1.04 12.22 -19.95
N ASP A 795 0.25 11.88 -20.13
CA ASP A 795 1.15 11.38 -19.08
C ASP A 795 2.47 12.19 -19.01
N VAL A 796 2.40 13.53 -18.95
CA VAL A 796 3.55 14.41 -18.67
C VAL A 796 3.13 15.57 -17.73
N PRO A 797 3.80 15.80 -16.58
CA PRO A 797 3.55 16.98 -15.76
C PRO A 797 4.16 18.24 -16.41
N LEU A 798 3.32 19.21 -16.74
CA LEU A 798 3.77 20.52 -17.24
C LEU A 798 4.46 21.33 -16.13
N MET A 799 5.79 21.47 -16.25
CA MET A 799 6.57 22.48 -15.54
C MET A 799 6.00 23.89 -15.82
N ALA A 800 5.81 24.70 -14.78
CA ALA A 800 5.32 26.06 -14.90
C ALA A 800 6.50 27.07 -14.87
N PRO A 801 6.66 27.95 -15.88
CA PRO A 801 7.67 28.99 -15.83
C PRO A 801 7.25 30.11 -14.86
N ASN A 802 8.18 30.52 -13.98
CA ASN A 802 7.99 31.69 -13.13
C ASN A 802 7.94 32.98 -13.96
N THR A 803 6.82 33.70 -13.95
CA THR A 803 6.79 35.10 -14.41
C THR A 803 5.85 35.95 -13.55
N ILE A 804 6.40 37.07 -13.09
CA ILE A 804 5.78 38.06 -12.20
C ILE A 804 4.47 38.60 -12.79
N THR A 805 3.40 38.61 -11.98
CA THR A 805 2.19 39.41 -12.25
C THR A 805 2.09 40.53 -11.21
N MET A 806 1.91 41.77 -11.65
CA MET A 806 1.92 42.93 -10.76
C MET A 806 0.63 43.05 -9.92
N THR A 807 0.78 43.59 -8.72
CA THR A 807 -0.34 44.10 -7.93
C THR A 807 -0.95 45.36 -8.56
N PRO A 808 -2.24 45.58 -8.34
CA PRO A 808 -2.66 46.89 -7.83
C PRO A 808 -3.41 46.74 -6.50
N SER A 809 -3.02 47.56 -5.52
CA SER A 809 -3.70 47.71 -4.22
C SER A 809 -4.92 48.64 -4.32
N THR A 810 -5.60 48.85 -3.20
CA THR A 810 -6.78 49.74 -2.96
C THR A 810 -8.14 49.14 -3.36
N ILE A 811 -9.24 49.36 -2.62
CA ILE A 811 -9.40 50.05 -1.32
C ILE A 811 -10.54 49.39 -0.48
N THR A 812 -10.52 49.61 0.83
CA THR A 812 -11.54 49.15 1.80
C THR A 812 -12.91 49.81 1.61
N MET A 813 -14.01 49.06 1.82
CA MET A 813 -15.19 49.54 2.57
C MET A 813 -16.07 48.38 3.08
N THR A 814 -16.56 48.53 4.30
CA THR A 814 -17.75 47.88 4.90
C THR A 814 -18.47 48.98 5.72
N PRO A 815 -19.67 48.78 6.32
CA PRO A 815 -20.63 47.66 6.21
C PRO A 815 -22.04 48.13 5.77
N SER A 816 -23.03 47.22 5.66
CA SER A 816 -24.34 47.32 6.36
C SER A 816 -25.39 46.27 5.93
N THR A 817 -26.34 46.05 6.82
CA THR A 817 -27.45 45.07 6.82
C THR A 817 -28.62 45.36 5.88
N ILE A 818 -29.27 44.30 5.37
CA ILE A 818 -30.73 44.05 5.14
C ILE A 818 -30.82 42.80 4.21
N ALA A 819 -31.59 41.72 4.37
CA ALA A 819 -32.69 41.22 5.21
C ALA A 819 -33.89 40.80 4.32
N VAL A 820 -34.31 39.52 4.47
CA VAL A 820 -35.55 38.88 3.95
C VAL A 820 -35.68 38.68 2.41
N MET A 821 -35.79 37.42 1.95
CA MET A 821 -36.93 36.86 1.17
C MET A 821 -36.62 35.50 0.50
N GLN A 822 -37.22 34.42 1.04
CA GLN A 822 -37.85 33.34 0.24
C GLN A 822 -39.32 33.78 -0.06
N PRO A 823 -40.16 33.10 -0.90
CA PRO A 823 -40.13 31.67 -1.30
C PRO A 823 -40.55 31.34 -2.76
N LEU A 824 -40.54 30.05 -3.16
CA LEU A 824 -41.75 29.26 -3.55
C LEU A 824 -41.42 27.85 -4.11
N HIS A 825 -42.45 26.99 -4.18
CA HIS A 825 -42.35 25.55 -4.50
C HIS A 825 -42.84 25.19 -5.92
N ALA A 826 -42.49 23.97 -6.38
CA ALA A 826 -43.33 23.19 -7.30
C ALA A 826 -43.32 21.68 -6.93
N PHE A 827 -44.52 21.10 -6.99
CA PHE A 827 -44.93 19.70 -6.76
C PHE A 827 -44.17 18.68 -7.65
N SER A 828 -43.80 17.46 -7.24
CA SER A 828 -44.54 16.32 -6.65
C SER A 828 -45.35 15.48 -7.65
N THR A 829 -44.99 14.19 -7.84
CA THR A 829 -45.90 13.00 -7.77
C THR A 829 -45.14 11.66 -7.88
N PHE A 830 -45.56 10.66 -7.08
CA PHE A 830 -45.30 9.22 -7.28
C PHE A 830 -46.55 8.56 -7.92
N PRO A 831 -46.44 7.32 -8.46
CA PRO A 831 -47.03 6.19 -7.70
C PRO A 831 -46.27 4.84 -7.82
N GLY A 832 -46.27 4.05 -6.73
CA GLY A 832 -46.20 2.57 -6.78
C GLY A 832 -47.62 1.98 -6.94
N PRO A 833 -47.83 0.64 -6.93
CA PRO A 833 -47.83 -0.07 -5.63
C PRO A 833 -47.59 -1.62 -5.66
N VAL A 834 -47.56 -2.26 -4.46
CA VAL A 834 -47.70 -3.72 -4.16
C VAL A 834 -46.58 -4.67 -4.69
N GLY A 835 -46.00 -5.62 -3.94
CA GLY A 835 -46.07 -5.95 -2.50
C GLY A 835 -46.61 -7.35 -2.16
N HIS A 836 -45.74 -8.34 -1.89
CA HIS A 836 -46.11 -9.65 -1.34
C HIS A 836 -44.99 -10.27 -0.48
N ASN A 837 -45.35 -11.06 0.53
CA ASN A 837 -44.43 -11.82 1.40
C ASN A 837 -44.18 -13.23 0.84
N ASN A 838 -43.05 -13.87 1.18
CA ASN A 838 -43.09 -15.18 1.85
C ASN A 838 -41.74 -15.70 2.42
N ALA A 839 -41.91 -16.56 3.42
CA ALA A 839 -41.01 -17.41 4.21
C ALA A 839 -39.57 -17.78 3.75
N LEU A 840 -38.73 -17.99 4.78
CA LEU A 840 -37.50 -18.82 4.79
C LEU A 840 -37.76 -20.26 4.29
N PRO A 841 -36.73 -20.98 3.80
CA PRO A 841 -36.02 -21.91 4.70
C PRO A 841 -34.48 -22.03 4.50
N HIS A 842 -33.79 -22.27 5.62
CA HIS A 842 -32.52 -23.01 5.70
C HIS A 842 -32.80 -24.45 6.21
N PRO A 843 -31.83 -25.39 6.25
CA PRO A 843 -30.50 -25.41 5.62
C PRO A 843 -30.30 -26.65 4.71
N HIS A 844 -29.14 -26.76 4.04
CA HIS A 844 -28.47 -28.07 3.90
C HIS A 844 -26.95 -27.89 3.94
N SER A 845 -26.27 -28.82 4.62
CA SER A 845 -24.81 -28.92 4.70
C SER A 845 -24.33 -30.10 3.86
N THR A 846 -23.23 -29.91 3.14
CA THR A 846 -22.46 -30.99 2.52
C THR A 846 -20.96 -30.72 2.64
N THR A 847 -20.33 -31.31 3.65
CA THR A 847 -18.89 -31.57 3.63
C THR A 847 -18.52 -32.46 2.44
N ARG A 848 -17.33 -32.22 1.86
CA ARG A 848 -16.57 -33.24 1.13
C ARG A 848 -15.14 -33.29 1.65
N VAL A 849 -14.50 -34.41 1.31
CA VAL A 849 -13.17 -34.87 1.74
C VAL A 849 -12.18 -34.62 0.62
#